data_AF-A0A7C6DVR0-F1
#
_entry.id   AF-A0A7C6DVR0-F1
#
_cell.length_a   1.000
_cell.length_b   1.000
_cell.length_c   1.000
_cell.angle_alpha   90.00
_cell.angle_beta   90.00
_cell.angle_gamma   90.00
#
_symmetry.space_group_name_H-M   'P 1'
#
loop_
_entity.id
_entity.type
_entity.pdbx_description
1 polymer ?
#
loop_
_entity_poly.entity_id
_entity_poly.type
_entity_poly.pdbx_seq_one_letter_code
_entity_poly.pdbx_strand_id
1 'polypeptide(L)'
;MRNIQPPNRIADYKDLLEFRSILLKLRDLAEPDGRPLYRYRLKDKEFEALKGLLQRWTEDVQRRVRFEHAAFWPGFPDLFVLYCAEWWRRYYAGNGFKWEPIFESLNLTPDCLPVQDRSQCVIDGLNSWNLKLARHGGHAYIGNIALQGGLPVRLLAEERNGVGNLISKILRYAKNTSVTIQDLEMWAESLRLLLPKSYRDGHIFRLIAELTWTTLELAKTPGIRAAENPIEHLDQRRPCWRDSLPLALDDEQANQLIARILLEAVRTPIQTRSQIFPVERKLTDDEGRWTLLSTAGFPESIRKDDLVRFFGLNLENEDTPRFGEVSISAGNLRLSATLRRMIGREEYRLSGRPDEIFGRNAACEHIVSLTLPDGRIWQAPAPKGIGLDEELPWLFVAEESGYRFVRQGGGSVASPSAAIAVATGWQVQTLDNNGTVEFIGSLDGFDRKIYRISGNIVATCAGVTYRIRTGNAADAEQIFEWQGKRFWIDAVNPSMVFYGKPLLYSVSENGAKTRINAELSLSAIGSDIPADCGPVVARYCVGREILHRTRMLLLPADASLRINPGDARSGTITFCNWEAASATAQGPGVTTTCSKVDKDLTLSIGIENGVATPENIEVSIYWPHSPHPALLRLPFPARGVRCFDRHGREISVFRHIAVQDLAGTRLIVCGLTFKNEAHLALKAEKKN
;
A
#
# COMPACT_ATOMS: atom_id res chain seq x y z
N MET A 1 -48.36 11.09 30.33
CA MET A 1 -48.33 11.30 31.80
C MET A 1 -49.44 10.48 32.44
N ARG A 2 -49.14 9.30 32.99
CA ARG A 2 -50.02 8.63 33.94
C ARG A 2 -49.56 9.05 35.33
N ASN A 3 -50.38 9.81 36.05
CA ASN A 3 -50.11 10.26 37.41
C ASN A 3 -50.22 9.04 38.34
N ILE A 4 -49.09 8.47 38.72
CA ILE A 4 -49.00 7.46 39.78
C ILE A 4 -48.25 8.13 40.92
N GLN A 5 -48.96 8.46 42.01
CA GLN A 5 -48.29 8.89 43.24
C GLN A 5 -47.53 7.67 43.83
N PRO A 6 -46.24 7.83 44.18
CA PRO A 6 -45.48 6.74 44.78
C PRO A 6 -46.03 6.40 46.17
N PRO A 7 -46.23 5.12 46.51
CA PRO A 7 -46.61 4.70 47.86
C PRO A 7 -45.56 5.17 48.89
N ASN A 8 -46.01 5.67 50.04
CA ASN A 8 -45.20 6.21 51.16
C ASN A 8 -44.19 5.23 51.82
N ARG A 9 -43.95 4.05 51.24
CA ARG A 9 -43.02 3.02 51.72
C ARG A 9 -42.47 2.18 50.57
N ILE A 10 -41.84 2.78 49.57
CA ILE A 10 -40.90 2.10 48.67
C ILE A 10 -39.55 2.78 48.90
N ALA A 11 -38.43 2.05 48.77
CA ALA A 11 -37.07 2.58 48.88
C ALA A 11 -37.00 4.03 48.36
N ASP A 12 -36.61 4.98 49.24
CA ASP A 12 -36.77 6.41 48.97
C ASP A 12 -35.98 6.72 47.69
N TYR A 13 -36.66 7.11 46.62
CA TYR A 13 -36.03 7.45 45.34
C TYR A 13 -35.01 8.59 45.52
N LYS A 14 -35.08 9.32 46.64
CA LYS A 14 -34.05 10.26 47.08
C LYS A 14 -32.68 9.62 47.21
N ASP A 15 -32.56 8.36 47.63
CA ASP A 15 -31.26 7.67 47.73
C ASP A 15 -30.60 7.53 46.35
N LEU A 16 -31.40 7.29 45.30
CA LEU A 16 -30.91 7.23 43.91
C LEU A 16 -30.45 8.61 43.42
N LEU A 17 -31.23 9.65 43.72
CA LEU A 17 -30.87 11.03 43.35
C LEU A 17 -29.66 11.54 44.15
N GLU A 18 -29.55 11.17 45.42
CA GLU A 18 -28.43 11.49 46.28
C GLU A 18 -27.15 10.82 45.78
N PHE A 19 -27.19 9.53 45.44
CA PHE A 19 -26.05 8.84 44.85
C PHE A 19 -25.55 9.55 43.59
N ARG A 20 -26.46 9.92 42.68
CA ARG A 20 -26.12 10.67 41.46
C ARG A 20 -25.51 12.03 41.80
N SER A 21 -26.06 12.76 42.76
CA SER A 21 -25.53 14.07 43.18
C SER A 21 -24.13 13.96 43.79
N ILE A 22 -23.89 12.96 44.64
CA ILE A 22 -22.57 12.69 45.22
C ILE A 22 -21.58 12.32 44.11
N LEU A 23 -21.98 11.43 43.20
CA LEU A 23 -21.15 11.04 42.06
C LEU A 23 -20.71 12.28 41.27
N LEU A 24 -21.64 13.15 40.87
CA LEU A 24 -21.34 14.36 40.10
C LEU A 24 -20.45 15.35 40.88
N LYS A 25 -20.75 15.59 42.16
CA LYS A 25 -19.94 16.47 43.03
C LYS A 25 -18.50 16.00 43.17
N LEU A 26 -18.28 14.70 43.30
CA LEU A 26 -16.94 14.11 43.37
C LEU A 26 -16.13 14.28 42.07
N ARG A 27 -16.77 14.68 40.96
CA ARG A 27 -16.13 14.99 39.67
C ARG A 27 -16.25 16.48 39.32
N ASP A 28 -16.55 17.33 40.31
CA ASP A 28 -16.74 18.78 40.13
C ASP A 28 -17.80 19.14 39.06
N LEU A 29 -18.84 18.32 38.94
CA LEU A 29 -19.96 18.54 38.02
C LEU A 29 -21.22 18.94 38.80
N ALA A 30 -21.89 20.00 38.33
CA ALA A 30 -23.21 20.38 38.82
C ALA A 30 -24.32 19.51 38.21
N GLU A 31 -24.19 19.19 36.92
CA GLU A 31 -25.12 18.38 36.13
C GLU A 31 -24.33 17.52 35.12
N PRO A 32 -24.92 16.46 34.54
CA PRO A 32 -24.29 15.73 33.45
C PRO A 32 -24.03 16.59 32.22
N ASP A 33 -22.89 16.41 31.60
CA ASP A 33 -22.41 17.24 30.48
C ASP A 33 -22.40 16.51 29.13
N GLY A 34 -23.02 15.32 29.05
CA GLY A 34 -23.06 14.51 27.82
C GLY A 34 -21.76 13.77 27.52
N ARG A 35 -20.80 13.73 28.44
CA ARG A 35 -19.63 12.86 28.28
C ARG A 35 -20.05 11.37 28.30
N PRO A 36 -19.38 10.50 27.53
CA PRO A 36 -19.62 9.06 27.60
C PRO A 36 -19.50 8.51 29.03
N LEU A 37 -20.31 7.51 29.38
CA LEU A 37 -20.44 7.03 30.76
C LEU A 37 -19.12 6.47 31.33
N TYR A 38 -18.28 5.86 30.51
CA TYR A 38 -16.94 5.38 30.92
C TYR A 38 -16.00 6.50 31.40
N ARG A 39 -16.30 7.78 31.09
CA ARG A 39 -15.51 8.94 31.54
C ARG A 39 -15.87 9.42 32.94
N TYR A 40 -16.91 8.87 33.58
CA TYR A 40 -17.18 9.12 35.00
C TYR A 40 -16.26 8.32 35.93
N ARG A 41 -15.53 7.33 35.39
CA ARG A 41 -14.46 6.55 36.05
C ARG A 41 -14.91 6.04 37.42
N LEU A 42 -15.96 5.20 37.43
CA LEU A 42 -16.46 4.63 38.68
C LEU A 42 -15.40 3.70 39.27
N LYS A 43 -14.91 4.03 40.46
CA LYS A 43 -14.01 3.18 41.24
C LYS A 43 -14.74 1.95 41.71
N ASP A 44 -14.02 0.89 42.07
CA ASP A 44 -14.61 -0.38 42.50
C ASP A 44 -15.59 -0.22 43.66
N LYS A 45 -15.23 0.62 44.65
CA LYS A 45 -16.12 0.92 45.78
C LYS A 45 -17.42 1.60 45.35
N GLU A 46 -17.35 2.49 44.36
CA GLU A 46 -18.52 3.23 43.86
C GLU A 46 -19.40 2.33 42.99
N PHE A 47 -18.78 1.45 42.20
CA PHE A 47 -19.49 0.45 41.41
C PHE A 47 -20.23 -0.55 42.31
N GLU A 48 -19.59 -1.09 43.34
CA GLU A 48 -20.24 -2.01 44.29
C GLU A 48 -21.32 -1.29 45.12
N ALA A 49 -21.12 -0.03 45.49
CA ALA A 49 -22.15 0.77 46.14
C ALA A 49 -23.37 1.00 45.24
N LEU A 50 -23.15 1.32 43.95
CA LEU A 50 -24.20 1.45 42.95
C LEU A 50 -24.95 0.13 42.75
N LYS A 51 -24.23 -0.98 42.63
CA LYS A 51 -24.80 -2.32 42.51
C LYS A 51 -25.70 -2.67 43.69
N GLY A 52 -25.20 -2.49 44.92
CA GLY A 52 -25.96 -2.76 46.14
C GLY A 52 -27.15 -1.83 46.33
N LEU A 53 -27.07 -0.57 45.87
CA LEU A 53 -28.19 0.35 45.84
C LEU A 53 -29.27 -0.13 44.87
N LEU A 54 -28.89 -0.47 43.63
CA LEU A 54 -29.82 -0.99 42.63
C LEU A 54 -30.45 -2.32 43.07
N GLN A 55 -29.67 -3.27 43.60
CA GLN A 55 -30.18 -4.56 44.11
C GLN A 55 -31.23 -4.39 45.22
N ARG A 56 -30.94 -3.55 46.23
CA ARG A 56 -31.91 -3.28 47.30
C ARG A 56 -33.19 -2.66 46.74
N TRP A 57 -33.03 -1.72 45.81
CA TRP A 57 -34.14 -1.04 45.19
C TRP A 57 -34.99 -1.99 44.34
N THR A 58 -34.35 -2.88 43.56
CA THR A 58 -35.05 -3.86 42.73
C THR A 58 -35.76 -4.93 43.55
N GLU A 59 -35.16 -5.41 44.64
CA GLU A 59 -35.78 -6.36 45.58
C GLU A 59 -37.02 -5.77 46.26
N ASP A 60 -36.95 -4.50 46.71
CA ASP A 60 -38.08 -3.82 47.34
C ASP A 60 -39.23 -3.57 46.35
N VAL A 61 -38.90 -3.22 45.10
CA VAL A 61 -39.88 -3.06 44.03
C VAL A 61 -40.54 -4.40 43.70
N GLN A 62 -39.77 -5.47 43.46
CA GLN A 62 -40.30 -6.80 43.14
C GLN A 62 -41.27 -7.33 44.22
N ARG A 63 -41.04 -6.98 45.49
CA ARG A 63 -41.91 -7.38 46.62
C ARG A 63 -43.21 -6.58 46.72
N ARG A 64 -43.29 -5.37 46.14
CA ARG A 64 -44.36 -4.40 46.45
C ARG A 64 -45.16 -3.92 45.23
N VAL A 65 -44.60 -3.96 44.02
CA VAL A 65 -45.23 -3.47 42.77
C VAL A 65 -44.80 -4.34 41.59
N ARG A 66 -45.60 -4.44 40.52
CA ARG A 66 -45.10 -4.94 39.23
C ARG A 66 -44.02 -3.99 38.72
N PHE A 67 -42.84 -4.53 38.45
CA PHE A 67 -41.59 -3.83 38.10
C PHE A 67 -41.71 -2.89 36.87
N GLU A 68 -42.75 -3.08 36.04
CA GLU A 68 -43.18 -2.21 34.92
C GLU A 68 -43.30 -0.72 35.31
N HIS A 69 -43.65 -0.41 36.56
CA HIS A 69 -43.75 0.99 37.03
C HIS A 69 -42.42 1.57 37.53
N ALA A 70 -41.43 0.72 37.81
CA ALA A 70 -40.18 1.08 38.47
C ALA A 70 -39.14 1.66 37.49
N ALA A 71 -39.20 1.20 36.24
CA ALA A 71 -38.40 1.71 35.13
C ALA A 71 -38.59 3.22 34.84
N PHE A 72 -39.61 3.85 35.43
CA PHE A 72 -39.97 5.25 35.23
C PHE A 72 -39.76 6.12 36.48
N TRP A 73 -39.15 5.58 37.55
CA TRP A 73 -38.95 6.33 38.78
C TRP A 73 -37.77 7.31 38.64
N PRO A 74 -37.89 8.55 39.16
CA PRO A 74 -36.82 9.52 39.07
C PRO A 74 -35.49 8.98 39.62
N GLY A 75 -34.43 9.07 38.80
CA GLY A 75 -33.07 8.63 39.15
C GLY A 75 -32.75 7.16 38.85
N PHE A 76 -33.76 6.28 38.70
CA PHE A 76 -33.49 4.87 38.38
C PHE A 76 -32.94 4.67 36.97
N PRO A 77 -33.56 5.20 35.89
CA PRO A 77 -33.02 5.08 34.53
C PRO A 77 -31.55 5.52 34.43
N ASP A 78 -31.22 6.65 35.05
CA ASP A 78 -29.90 7.27 35.06
C ASP A 78 -28.86 6.30 35.63
N LEU A 79 -29.13 5.77 36.82
CA LEU A 79 -28.21 4.89 37.53
C LEU A 79 -28.18 3.49 36.91
N PHE A 80 -29.29 3.03 36.33
CA PHE A 80 -29.37 1.77 35.64
C PHE A 80 -28.49 1.76 34.39
N VAL A 81 -28.57 2.77 33.51
CA VAL A 81 -27.70 2.81 32.31
C VAL A 81 -26.22 2.98 32.66
N LEU A 82 -25.92 3.73 33.73
CA LEU A 82 -24.55 3.86 34.26
C LEU A 82 -24.02 2.52 34.75
N TYR A 83 -24.82 1.78 35.53
CA TYR A 83 -24.48 0.44 35.98
C TYR A 83 -24.26 -0.52 34.82
N CYS A 84 -25.16 -0.54 33.82
CA CYS A 84 -25.03 -1.42 32.66
C CYS A 84 -23.77 -1.12 31.84
N ALA A 85 -23.42 0.17 31.67
CA ALA A 85 -22.21 0.58 30.97
C ALA A 85 -20.93 0.12 31.71
N GLU A 86 -20.91 0.26 33.04
CA GLU A 86 -19.79 -0.21 33.87
C GLU A 86 -19.71 -1.75 33.95
N TRP A 87 -20.87 -2.42 34.04
CA TRP A 87 -20.93 -3.88 33.98
C TRP A 87 -20.36 -4.40 32.66
N TRP A 88 -20.74 -3.77 31.54
CA TRP A 88 -20.20 -4.08 30.22
C TRP A 88 -18.68 -3.97 30.20
N ARG A 89 -18.14 -2.84 30.66
CA ARG A 89 -16.70 -2.60 30.71
C ARG A 89 -15.95 -3.66 31.52
N ARG A 90 -16.49 -4.05 32.67
CA ARG A 90 -15.82 -4.90 33.69
C ARG A 90 -15.98 -6.40 33.42
N TYR A 91 -17.16 -6.84 33.00
CA TYR A 91 -17.52 -8.26 33.00
C TYR A 91 -17.82 -8.85 31.62
N TYR A 92 -17.99 -8.04 30.58
CA TYR A 92 -18.29 -8.57 29.26
C TYR A 92 -17.15 -9.46 28.73
N ALA A 93 -17.47 -10.71 28.42
CA ALA A 93 -16.54 -11.74 27.95
C ALA A 93 -16.87 -12.24 26.54
N GLY A 94 -17.64 -11.46 25.75
CA GLY A 94 -17.89 -11.80 24.35
C GLY A 94 -19.02 -12.83 24.10
N ASN A 95 -19.85 -13.15 25.09
CA ASN A 95 -20.96 -14.11 24.97
C ASN A 95 -22.21 -13.56 24.23
N GLY A 96 -22.05 -12.50 23.42
CA GLY A 96 -23.10 -11.80 22.70
C GLY A 96 -23.83 -10.73 23.53
N PHE A 97 -24.57 -9.85 22.86
CA PHE A 97 -25.29 -8.73 23.49
C PHE A 97 -26.58 -9.21 24.20
N LYS A 98 -26.39 -9.73 25.41
CA LYS A 98 -27.42 -10.34 26.26
C LYS A 98 -27.69 -9.50 27.51
N TRP A 99 -28.96 -9.39 27.89
CA TRP A 99 -29.38 -8.64 29.09
C TRP A 99 -29.38 -9.52 30.35
N GLU A 100 -29.54 -10.82 30.18
CA GLU A 100 -29.64 -11.84 31.21
C GLU A 100 -28.47 -11.76 32.21
N PRO A 101 -27.20 -11.64 31.80
CA PRO A 101 -26.09 -11.53 32.75
C PRO A 101 -26.11 -10.25 33.60
N ILE A 102 -26.61 -9.14 33.04
CA ILE A 102 -26.77 -7.87 33.76
C ILE A 102 -27.91 -8.02 34.78
N PHE A 103 -29.02 -8.65 34.38
CA PHE A 103 -30.16 -8.91 35.26
C PHE A 103 -29.80 -9.86 36.41
N GLU A 104 -29.12 -10.96 36.12
CA GLU A 104 -28.59 -11.87 37.14
C GLU A 104 -27.72 -11.13 38.15
N SER A 105 -26.86 -10.20 37.69
CA SER A 105 -26.01 -9.41 38.57
C SER A 105 -26.78 -8.47 39.51
N LEU A 106 -28.02 -8.12 39.17
CA LEU A 106 -28.92 -7.26 39.95
C LEU A 106 -30.03 -8.04 40.66
N ASN A 107 -29.94 -9.37 40.73
CA ASN A 107 -30.98 -10.26 41.29
C ASN A 107 -32.35 -10.10 40.58
N LEU A 108 -32.33 -9.80 39.28
CA LEU A 108 -33.51 -9.63 38.46
C LEU A 108 -33.83 -10.89 37.66
N THR A 109 -35.11 -11.26 37.59
CA THR A 109 -35.57 -12.31 36.67
C THR A 109 -35.62 -11.77 35.24
N PRO A 110 -35.28 -12.54 34.20
CA PRO A 110 -35.28 -12.05 32.81
C PRO A 110 -36.61 -11.45 32.33
N ASP A 111 -37.73 -11.94 32.88
CA ASP A 111 -39.08 -11.49 32.58
C ASP A 111 -39.55 -10.29 33.41
N CYS A 112 -38.70 -9.79 34.33
CA CYS A 112 -39.10 -8.71 35.25
C CYS A 112 -39.38 -7.39 34.54
N LEU A 113 -38.78 -7.14 33.38
CA LEU A 113 -38.87 -5.85 32.71
C LEU A 113 -39.18 -6.07 31.22
N PRO A 114 -40.44 -5.84 30.79
CA PRO A 114 -40.85 -6.02 29.40
C PRO A 114 -39.94 -5.25 28.43
N VAL A 115 -39.77 -5.79 27.22
CA VAL A 115 -38.84 -5.22 26.22
C VAL A 115 -39.10 -3.73 25.95
N GLN A 116 -40.37 -3.31 25.91
CA GLN A 116 -40.76 -1.92 25.68
C GLN A 116 -40.33 -0.99 26.83
N ASP A 117 -40.61 -1.38 28.07
CA ASP A 117 -40.23 -0.60 29.26
C ASP A 117 -38.71 -0.55 29.41
N ARG A 118 -38.01 -1.61 29.00
CA ARG A 118 -36.54 -1.66 29.02
C ARG A 118 -35.98 -0.66 28.04
N SER A 119 -36.48 -0.67 26.81
CA SER A 119 -36.09 0.28 25.79
C SER A 119 -36.33 1.72 26.26
N GLN A 120 -37.47 1.98 26.89
CA GLN A 120 -37.79 3.31 27.41
C GLN A 120 -36.89 3.73 28.59
N CYS A 121 -36.60 2.82 29.52
CA CYS A 121 -35.64 3.04 30.61
C CYS A 121 -34.24 3.40 30.08
N VAL A 122 -33.78 2.71 29.03
CA VAL A 122 -32.49 3.04 28.39
C VAL A 122 -32.52 4.42 27.73
N ILE A 123 -33.62 4.76 27.05
CA ILE A 123 -33.78 6.08 26.42
C ILE A 123 -33.76 7.18 27.48
N ASP A 124 -34.56 7.04 28.54
CA ASP A 124 -34.69 8.04 29.60
C ASP A 124 -33.38 8.20 30.37
N GLY A 125 -32.70 7.08 30.67
CA GLY A 125 -31.39 7.09 31.31
C GLY A 125 -30.30 7.74 30.45
N LEU A 126 -30.22 7.43 29.15
CA LEU A 126 -29.24 8.10 28.29
C LEU A 126 -29.53 9.61 28.17
N ASN A 127 -30.81 9.98 28.02
CA ASN A 127 -31.22 11.39 27.95
C ASN A 127 -30.87 12.16 29.23
N SER A 128 -31.02 11.56 30.41
CA SER A 128 -30.69 12.21 31.68
C SER A 128 -29.19 12.42 31.89
N TRP A 129 -28.35 11.67 31.19
CA TRP A 129 -26.91 11.91 31.08
C TRP A 129 -26.53 12.86 29.93
N ASN A 130 -27.52 13.47 29.25
CA ASN A 130 -27.33 14.29 28.04
C ASN A 130 -26.70 13.52 26.85
N LEU A 131 -26.94 12.19 26.79
CA LEU A 131 -26.46 11.31 25.72
C LEU A 131 -27.59 10.99 24.73
N LYS A 132 -27.26 11.03 23.44
CA LYS A 132 -28.22 10.71 22.36
C LYS A 132 -28.13 9.23 21.98
N LEU A 133 -29.28 8.63 21.70
CA LEU A 133 -29.37 7.29 21.12
C LEU A 133 -28.84 7.31 19.68
N ALA A 134 -27.80 6.53 19.38
CA ALA A 134 -27.18 6.48 18.06
C ALA A 134 -27.96 5.59 17.06
N ARG A 135 -28.70 4.59 17.55
CA ARG A 135 -29.45 3.60 16.75
C ARG A 135 -30.74 3.15 17.46
N HIS A 136 -31.80 2.89 16.69
CA HIS A 136 -33.11 2.42 17.17
C HIS A 136 -33.33 0.92 16.81
N GLY A 137 -33.98 0.15 17.69
CA GLY A 137 -34.34 -1.27 17.46
C GLY A 137 -33.79 -2.25 18.51
N GLY A 138 -34.21 -3.53 18.49
CA GLY A 138 -34.00 -4.56 19.53
C GLY A 138 -32.63 -4.57 20.25
N HIS A 139 -31.62 -5.27 19.71
CA HIS A 139 -30.26 -5.30 20.28
C HIS A 139 -29.54 -3.93 20.23
N ALA A 140 -30.13 -2.90 19.63
CA ALA A 140 -29.51 -1.58 19.55
C ALA A 140 -29.40 -0.91 20.93
N TYR A 141 -30.32 -1.15 21.87
CA TYR A 141 -30.28 -0.48 23.18
C TYR A 141 -29.09 -0.90 24.04
N ILE A 142 -28.82 -2.20 24.16
CA ILE A 142 -27.62 -2.70 24.85
C ILE A 142 -26.34 -2.34 24.08
N GLY A 143 -26.39 -2.29 22.74
CA GLY A 143 -25.31 -1.77 21.90
C GLY A 143 -24.98 -0.30 22.16
N ASN A 144 -26.00 0.55 22.34
CA ASN A 144 -25.81 1.96 22.71
C ASN A 144 -25.16 2.09 24.09
N ILE A 145 -25.58 1.29 25.07
CA ILE A 145 -24.95 1.25 26.40
C ILE A 145 -23.49 0.79 26.30
N ALA A 146 -23.21 -0.23 25.50
CA ALA A 146 -21.85 -0.71 25.28
C ALA A 146 -20.91 0.38 24.74
N LEU A 147 -21.38 1.22 23.81
CA LEU A 147 -20.61 2.39 23.34
C LEU A 147 -20.31 3.38 24.47
N GLN A 148 -21.23 3.52 25.43
CA GLN A 148 -21.01 4.36 26.61
C GLN A 148 -20.13 3.69 27.67
N GLY A 149 -20.00 2.37 27.67
CA GLY A 149 -19.12 1.61 28.57
C GLY A 149 -17.66 1.52 28.13
N GLY A 150 -17.36 1.81 26.86
CA GLY A 150 -16.00 1.72 26.32
C GLY A 150 -15.56 0.28 26.00
N LEU A 151 -14.28 0.10 25.69
CA LEU A 151 -13.72 -1.23 25.38
C LEU A 151 -13.72 -2.15 26.62
N PRO A 152 -14.26 -3.38 26.50
CA PRO A 152 -14.25 -4.36 27.59
C PRO A 152 -12.83 -4.70 28.06
N VAL A 153 -12.61 -4.71 29.38
CA VAL A 153 -11.29 -5.01 29.97
C VAL A 153 -10.86 -6.45 29.67
N ARG A 154 -11.80 -7.42 29.71
CA ARG A 154 -11.51 -8.83 29.44
C ARG A 154 -11.02 -9.08 28.01
N LEU A 155 -11.55 -8.33 27.03
CA LEU A 155 -11.06 -8.36 25.66
C LEU A 155 -9.58 -7.98 25.57
N LEU A 156 -9.14 -7.02 26.37
CA LEU A 156 -7.74 -6.58 26.40
C LEU A 156 -6.84 -7.59 27.15
N ALA A 157 -7.38 -8.25 28.18
CA ALA A 157 -6.65 -9.21 29.02
C ALA A 157 -6.46 -10.58 28.33
N GLU A 158 -7.50 -11.09 27.68
CA GLU A 158 -7.54 -12.43 27.06
C GLU A 158 -6.82 -12.46 25.69
N GLU A 159 -6.84 -11.34 24.94
CA GLU A 159 -6.37 -11.28 23.55
C GLU A 159 -5.36 -10.15 23.32
N ARG A 160 -4.30 -10.15 24.12
CA ARG A 160 -3.22 -9.14 24.12
C ARG A 160 -2.65 -8.85 22.73
N ASN A 161 -2.58 -9.87 21.88
CA ASN A 161 -2.05 -9.76 20.52
C ASN A 161 -3.12 -9.39 19.49
N GLY A 162 -4.37 -9.82 19.63
CA GLY A 162 -5.41 -9.61 18.62
C GLY A 162 -5.79 -8.14 18.45
N VAL A 163 -6.17 -7.47 19.55
CA VAL A 163 -6.58 -6.05 19.54
C VAL A 163 -5.39 -5.14 19.22
N GLY A 164 -4.25 -5.38 19.86
CA GLY A 164 -3.01 -4.66 19.58
C GLY A 164 -2.62 -4.76 18.11
N ASN A 165 -2.48 -5.97 17.56
CA ASN A 165 -2.11 -6.18 16.15
C ASN A 165 -3.12 -5.59 15.17
N LEU A 166 -4.41 -5.61 15.52
CA LEU A 166 -5.44 -4.99 14.69
C LEU A 166 -5.26 -3.47 14.67
N ILE A 167 -5.09 -2.82 15.82
CA ILE A 167 -4.84 -1.37 15.89
C ILE A 167 -3.52 -1.01 15.20
N SER A 168 -2.44 -1.77 15.42
CA SER A 168 -1.16 -1.64 14.71
C SER A 168 -1.34 -1.64 13.19
N LYS A 169 -2.11 -2.61 12.65
CA LYS A 169 -2.42 -2.70 11.21
C LYS A 169 -3.25 -1.50 10.73
N ILE A 170 -4.24 -1.07 11.51
CA ILE A 170 -5.07 0.10 11.20
C ILE A 170 -4.22 1.38 11.20
N LEU A 171 -3.35 1.58 12.20
CA LEU A 171 -2.43 2.72 12.27
C LEU A 171 -1.50 2.77 11.07
N ARG A 172 -1.03 1.60 10.61
CA ARG A 172 -0.25 1.49 9.37
C ARG A 172 -1.04 1.86 8.12
N TYR A 173 -2.34 1.55 8.06
CA TYR A 173 -3.22 1.98 6.96
C TYR A 173 -3.55 3.48 7.03
N ALA A 174 -3.71 4.02 8.23
CA ALA A 174 -3.97 5.44 8.45
C ALA A 174 -2.81 6.37 8.06
N LYS A 175 -1.61 5.80 7.81
CA LYS A 175 -0.34 6.50 7.58
C LYS A 175 -0.36 7.54 6.45
N ASN A 176 -1.29 7.43 5.48
CA ASN A 176 -1.25 8.22 4.23
C ASN A 176 -2.58 8.85 3.79
N THR A 177 -3.66 8.75 4.58
CA THR A 177 -5.01 9.17 4.16
C THR A 177 -5.53 10.27 5.08
N SER A 178 -6.36 11.18 4.56
CA SER A 178 -7.23 11.95 5.45
C SER A 178 -8.29 10.98 5.98
N VAL A 179 -8.01 10.38 7.12
CA VAL A 179 -8.84 9.34 7.71
C VAL A 179 -10.02 9.99 8.43
N THR A 180 -11.22 9.43 8.30
CA THR A 180 -12.33 9.70 9.21
C THR A 180 -12.53 8.53 10.18
N ILE A 181 -13.30 8.75 11.26
CA ILE A 181 -13.69 7.66 12.17
C ILE A 181 -14.41 6.54 11.41
N GLN A 182 -15.19 6.85 10.36
CA GLN A 182 -15.86 5.81 9.56
C GLN A 182 -14.86 4.96 8.76
N ASP A 183 -13.75 5.53 8.27
CA ASP A 183 -12.72 4.76 7.59
C ASP A 183 -12.03 3.78 8.54
N LEU A 184 -11.75 4.22 9.77
CA LEU A 184 -11.19 3.37 10.82
C LEU A 184 -12.14 2.23 11.22
N GLU A 185 -13.44 2.51 11.29
CA GLU A 185 -14.48 1.51 11.54
C GLU A 185 -14.49 0.43 10.44
N MET A 186 -14.48 0.84 9.16
CA MET A 186 -14.45 -0.08 8.03
C MET A 186 -13.18 -0.94 8.01
N TRP A 187 -12.03 -0.37 8.40
CA TRP A 187 -10.78 -1.13 8.48
C TRP A 187 -10.76 -2.11 9.67
N ALA A 188 -11.31 -1.72 10.81
CA ALA A 188 -11.48 -2.65 11.93
C ALA A 188 -12.41 -3.82 11.54
N GLU A 189 -13.48 -3.54 10.80
CA GLU A 189 -14.39 -4.56 10.29
C GLU A 189 -13.73 -5.48 9.24
N SER A 190 -12.93 -4.95 8.32
CA SER A 190 -12.22 -5.77 7.33
C SER A 190 -11.19 -6.71 7.98
N LEU A 191 -10.64 -6.31 9.13
CA LEU A 191 -9.69 -7.08 9.93
C LEU A 191 -10.37 -7.96 11.01
N ARG A 192 -11.70 -8.12 10.98
CA ARG A 192 -12.49 -8.87 11.97
C ARG A 192 -11.96 -10.26 12.34
N LEU A 193 -11.22 -10.92 11.44
CA LEU A 193 -10.65 -12.25 11.69
C LEU A 193 -9.57 -12.26 12.76
N LEU A 194 -8.95 -11.11 13.07
CA LEU A 194 -7.97 -10.96 14.15
C LEU A 194 -8.60 -10.92 15.54
N LEU A 195 -9.93 -10.76 15.63
CA LEU A 195 -10.67 -10.85 16.89
C LEU A 195 -11.38 -12.22 17.00
N PRO A 196 -11.57 -12.74 18.22
CA PRO A 196 -12.41 -13.91 18.44
C PRO A 196 -13.84 -13.67 17.95
N LYS A 197 -14.53 -14.73 17.50
CA LYS A 197 -15.91 -14.63 16.97
C LYS A 197 -16.87 -13.87 17.89
N SER A 198 -16.69 -14.04 19.19
CA SER A 198 -17.42 -13.40 20.29
C SER A 198 -17.34 -11.86 20.33
N TYR A 199 -16.31 -11.27 19.71
CA TYR A 199 -16.07 -9.82 19.71
C TYR A 199 -16.16 -9.20 18.30
N ARG A 200 -16.61 -9.95 17.29
CA ARG A 200 -16.79 -9.48 15.90
C ARG A 200 -18.11 -8.73 15.74
N ASP A 201 -18.29 -7.65 16.48
CA ASP A 201 -19.48 -6.82 16.44
C ASP A 201 -19.16 -5.37 16.05
N GLY A 202 -20.08 -4.72 15.33
CA GLY A 202 -19.92 -3.35 14.86
C GLY A 202 -19.65 -2.32 15.96
N HIS A 203 -20.19 -2.51 17.17
CA HIS A 203 -19.94 -1.60 18.29
C HIS A 203 -18.51 -1.73 18.82
N ILE A 204 -17.93 -2.94 18.81
CA ILE A 204 -16.53 -3.17 19.17
C ILE A 204 -15.61 -2.54 18.12
N PHE A 205 -15.91 -2.71 16.84
CA PHE A 205 -15.13 -2.07 15.76
C PHE A 205 -15.14 -0.53 15.88
N ARG A 206 -16.27 0.07 16.25
CA ARG A 206 -16.37 1.50 16.55
C ARG A 206 -15.50 1.94 17.72
N LEU A 207 -15.55 1.22 18.83
CA LEU A 207 -14.71 1.55 19.99
C LEU A 207 -13.21 1.41 19.68
N ILE A 208 -12.83 0.43 18.86
CA ILE A 208 -11.45 0.29 18.36
C ILE A 208 -11.07 1.45 17.43
N ALA A 209 -11.99 1.86 16.56
CA ALA A 209 -11.79 3.01 15.67
C ALA A 209 -11.60 4.31 16.48
N GLU A 210 -12.42 4.55 17.50
CA GLU A 210 -12.30 5.69 18.41
C GLU A 210 -10.97 5.66 19.19
N LEU A 211 -10.52 4.49 19.65
CA LEU A 211 -9.21 4.33 20.29
C LEU A 211 -8.05 4.66 19.32
N THR A 212 -8.13 4.14 18.11
CA THR A 212 -7.13 4.38 17.06
C THR A 212 -7.07 5.86 16.70
N TRP A 213 -8.23 6.49 16.51
CA TRP A 213 -8.35 7.92 16.25
C TRP A 213 -7.70 8.76 17.35
N THR A 214 -8.06 8.46 18.62
CA THR A 214 -7.53 9.16 19.79
C THR A 214 -6.01 9.02 19.86
N THR A 215 -5.47 7.83 19.56
CA THR A 215 -4.03 7.59 19.51
C THR A 215 -3.34 8.44 18.43
N LEU A 216 -3.92 8.51 17.22
CA LEU A 216 -3.39 9.35 16.15
C LEU A 216 -3.37 10.83 16.54
N GLU A 217 -4.41 11.33 17.21
CA GLU A 217 -4.47 12.71 17.72
C GLU A 217 -3.41 12.97 18.81
N LEU A 218 -3.16 12.01 19.69
CA LEU A 218 -2.12 12.12 20.71
C LEU A 218 -0.71 12.11 20.09
N ALA A 219 -0.49 11.31 19.05
CA ALA A 219 0.77 11.24 18.31
C ALA A 219 1.12 12.55 17.56
N LYS A 220 0.16 13.46 17.37
CA LYS A 220 0.38 14.82 16.82
C LYS A 220 0.92 15.81 17.85
N THR A 221 1.07 15.42 19.12
CA THR A 221 1.57 16.32 20.17
C THR A 221 2.98 16.82 19.84
N PRO A 222 3.24 18.14 19.84
CA PRO A 222 4.54 18.69 19.49
C PRO A 222 5.68 18.09 20.33
N GLY A 223 6.78 17.69 19.66
CA GLY A 223 7.97 17.14 20.31
C GLY A 223 7.87 15.68 20.76
N ILE A 224 6.70 15.04 20.71
CA ILE A 224 6.50 13.66 21.21
C ILE A 224 7.39 12.61 20.51
N ARG A 225 7.76 12.88 19.25
CA ARG A 225 8.61 12.00 18.42
C ARG A 225 10.08 12.05 18.77
N ALA A 226 10.54 13.18 19.30
CA ALA A 226 11.93 13.37 19.69
C ALA A 226 12.15 13.01 21.17
N ALA A 227 11.08 12.71 21.90
CA ALA A 227 11.15 12.31 23.30
C ALA A 227 11.63 10.86 23.43
N GLU A 228 12.57 10.62 24.34
CA GLU A 228 13.03 9.27 24.70
C GLU A 228 11.88 8.43 25.29
N ASN A 229 10.99 9.07 26.07
CA ASN A 229 9.77 8.49 26.61
C ASN A 229 8.52 9.29 26.19
N PRO A 230 7.78 8.85 25.14
CA PRO A 230 6.58 9.51 24.66
C PRO A 230 5.44 9.62 25.69
N ILE A 231 5.38 8.71 26.67
CA ILE A 231 4.34 8.69 27.70
C ILE A 231 4.61 9.80 28.71
N GLU A 232 5.83 9.89 29.23
CA GLU A 232 6.24 10.97 30.13
C GLU A 232 6.08 12.34 29.46
N HIS A 233 6.41 12.43 28.17
CA HIS A 233 6.20 13.66 27.39
C HIS A 233 4.73 14.06 27.31
N LEU A 234 3.82 13.10 27.12
CA LEU A 234 2.38 13.36 27.17
C LEU A 234 1.91 13.73 28.59
N ASP A 235 2.46 13.10 29.62
CA ASP A 235 2.11 13.40 31.03
C ASP A 235 2.45 14.85 31.38
N GLN A 236 3.56 15.37 30.86
CA GLN A 236 3.96 16.76 31.04
C GLN A 236 3.17 17.74 30.17
N ARG A 237 2.92 17.41 28.90
CA ARG A 237 2.32 18.34 27.92
C ARG A 237 0.81 18.31 27.87
N ARG A 238 0.18 17.20 28.26
CA ARG A 238 -1.28 17.00 28.30
C ARG A 238 -1.66 16.13 29.51
N PRO A 239 -1.56 16.62 30.77
CA PRO A 239 -1.74 15.79 31.97
C PRO A 239 -3.02 14.92 32.01
N CYS A 240 -4.11 15.40 31.41
CA CYS A 240 -5.40 14.70 31.35
C CYS A 240 -5.62 13.90 30.05
N TRP A 241 -4.57 13.59 29.27
CA TRP A 241 -4.72 12.90 27.98
C TRP A 241 -5.37 11.52 28.11
N ARG A 242 -5.15 10.87 29.25
CA ARG A 242 -5.75 9.57 29.62
C ARG A 242 -7.27 9.60 29.67
N ASP A 243 -7.87 10.77 29.90
CA ASP A 243 -9.32 10.94 29.97
C ASP A 243 -9.99 10.93 28.59
N SER A 244 -9.20 11.11 27.52
CA SER A 244 -9.69 11.09 26.15
C SER A 244 -9.95 9.67 25.62
N LEU A 245 -9.35 8.65 26.22
CA LEU A 245 -9.36 7.28 25.74
C LEU A 245 -10.68 6.54 26.06
N PRO A 246 -11.21 5.72 25.12
CA PRO A 246 -12.43 4.92 25.31
C PRO A 246 -12.22 3.65 26.15
N LEU A 247 -11.32 3.70 27.14
CA LEU A 247 -11.08 2.65 28.12
C LEU A 247 -10.60 3.26 29.45
N ALA A 248 -10.79 2.54 30.55
CA ALA A 248 -10.27 2.92 31.86
C ALA A 248 -8.87 2.37 32.06
N LEU A 249 -8.01 3.17 32.69
CA LEU A 249 -6.58 2.90 32.84
C LEU A 249 -6.19 2.42 34.24
N ASP A 250 -7.19 2.00 35.03
CA ASP A 250 -6.99 1.54 36.40
C ASP A 250 -6.25 0.18 36.45
N ASP A 251 -6.15 -0.51 35.31
CA ASP A 251 -5.42 -1.76 35.13
C ASP A 251 -4.04 -1.54 34.47
N GLU A 252 -2.99 -2.12 35.07
CA GLU A 252 -1.61 -2.10 34.54
C GLU A 252 -1.53 -2.61 33.09
N GLN A 253 -2.40 -3.56 32.74
CA GLN A 253 -2.47 -4.18 31.41
C GLN A 253 -2.97 -3.20 30.33
N ALA A 254 -3.95 -2.36 30.65
CA ALA A 254 -4.47 -1.34 29.76
C ALA A 254 -3.40 -0.27 29.47
N ASN A 255 -2.63 0.12 30.50
CA ASN A 255 -1.52 1.06 30.37
C ASN A 255 -0.42 0.52 29.43
N GLN A 256 -0.03 -0.75 29.56
CA GLN A 256 0.97 -1.37 28.70
C GLN A 256 0.54 -1.44 27.22
N LEU A 257 -0.74 -1.74 26.96
CA LEU A 257 -1.27 -1.76 25.60
C LEU A 257 -1.23 -0.37 24.96
N ILE A 258 -1.69 0.66 25.67
CA ILE A 258 -1.69 2.03 25.16
C ILE A 258 -0.26 2.54 24.97
N ALA A 259 0.64 2.26 25.92
CA ALA A 259 2.05 2.56 25.79
C ALA A 259 2.62 2.04 24.47
N ARG A 260 2.34 0.76 24.16
CA ARG A 260 2.78 0.11 22.92
C ARG A 260 2.14 0.72 21.67
N ILE A 261 0.83 0.90 21.66
CA ILE A 261 0.08 1.46 20.52
C ILE A 261 0.55 2.90 20.23
N LEU A 262 0.75 3.70 21.27
CA LEU A 262 1.24 5.07 21.15
C LEU A 262 2.70 5.08 20.66
N LEU A 263 3.57 4.24 21.22
CA LEU A 263 4.94 4.08 20.73
C LEU A 263 4.96 3.70 19.26
N GLU A 264 4.07 2.81 18.81
CA GLU A 264 3.95 2.46 17.40
C GLU A 264 3.46 3.63 16.55
N ALA A 265 2.45 4.39 16.99
CA ALA A 265 1.97 5.57 16.29
C ALA A 265 3.04 6.69 16.20
N VAL A 266 3.87 6.83 17.23
CA VAL A 266 4.94 7.84 17.31
C VAL A 266 6.19 7.41 16.52
N ARG A 267 6.63 6.15 16.68
CA ARG A 267 7.80 5.57 15.99
C ARG A 267 7.54 5.24 14.54
N THR A 268 6.29 5.06 14.14
CA THR A 268 5.94 4.97 12.73
C THR A 268 6.20 6.35 12.11
N PRO A 269 7.20 6.49 11.22
CA PRO A 269 7.49 7.78 10.62
C PRO A 269 6.24 8.23 9.85
N ILE A 270 5.67 9.39 10.22
CA ILE A 270 4.78 10.14 9.32
C ILE A 270 5.71 10.52 8.17
N GLN A 271 5.66 9.74 7.09
CA GLN A 271 6.35 10.09 5.87
C GLN A 271 5.59 11.27 5.27
N THR A 272 6.16 12.45 5.42
CA THR A 272 5.82 13.57 4.54
C THR A 272 6.08 13.11 3.10
N ARG A 273 4.98 12.87 2.37
CA ARG A 273 4.87 12.40 0.97
C ARG A 273 5.34 10.96 0.73
N SER A 274 4.40 10.02 0.84
CA SER A 274 4.60 8.66 0.30
C SER A 274 4.73 8.74 -1.22
N GLN A 275 5.86 8.28 -1.77
CA GLN A 275 5.97 8.01 -3.19
C GLN A 275 4.92 6.94 -3.56
N ILE A 276 4.19 7.14 -4.66
CA ILE A 276 3.25 6.13 -5.16
C ILE A 276 4.00 5.13 -6.05
N PHE A 277 3.63 3.85 -5.96
CA PHE A 277 4.23 2.74 -6.70
C PHE A 277 5.75 2.49 -6.46
N PRO A 278 6.31 2.66 -5.25
CA PRO A 278 7.73 2.37 -5.02
C PRO A 278 7.99 0.87 -5.20
N VAL A 279 9.13 0.52 -5.78
CA VAL A 279 9.55 -0.87 -5.95
C VAL A 279 10.51 -1.27 -4.86
N GLU A 280 10.24 -2.40 -4.23
CA GLU A 280 11.18 -3.07 -3.33
C GLU A 280 11.60 -4.38 -3.96
N ARG A 281 12.89 -4.70 -3.87
CA ARG A 281 13.43 -5.99 -4.29
C ARG A 281 14.00 -6.74 -3.10
N LYS A 282 13.82 -8.05 -3.05
CA LYS A 282 14.30 -8.91 -1.96
C LYS A 282 14.85 -10.20 -2.53
N LEU A 283 15.82 -10.78 -1.84
CA LEU A 283 16.18 -12.18 -2.00
C LEU A 283 15.47 -12.99 -0.92
N THR A 284 14.78 -14.04 -1.35
CA THR A 284 14.17 -15.05 -0.48
C THR A 284 14.91 -16.36 -0.65
N ASP A 285 15.15 -17.05 0.45
CA ASP A 285 15.79 -18.35 0.49
C ASP A 285 14.75 -19.45 0.62
N ASP A 286 14.88 -20.49 -0.19
CA ASP A 286 14.16 -21.76 -0.08
C ASP A 286 15.18 -22.90 -0.17
N GLU A 287 15.59 -23.42 0.99
CA GLU A 287 16.58 -24.51 1.13
C GLU A 287 17.90 -24.30 0.34
N GLY A 288 18.42 -23.07 0.31
CA GLY A 288 19.66 -22.71 -0.40
C GLY A 288 19.45 -22.31 -1.86
N ARG A 289 18.21 -22.32 -2.37
CA ARG A 289 17.84 -21.70 -3.64
C ARG A 289 17.34 -20.30 -3.39
N TRP A 290 18.15 -19.33 -3.77
CA TRP A 290 17.79 -17.93 -3.63
C TRP A 290 16.98 -17.47 -4.82
N THR A 291 15.87 -16.79 -4.58
CA THR A 291 15.04 -16.21 -5.64
C THR A 291 15.00 -14.69 -5.49
N LEU A 292 15.14 -13.97 -6.62
CA LEU A 292 14.91 -12.53 -6.66
C LEU A 292 13.41 -12.26 -6.79
N LEU A 293 12.89 -11.49 -5.85
CA LEU A 293 11.52 -11.00 -5.79
C LEU A 293 11.52 -9.48 -5.93
N SER A 294 10.51 -8.94 -6.60
CA SER A 294 10.17 -7.52 -6.55
C SER A 294 8.68 -7.32 -6.27
N THR A 295 8.38 -6.32 -5.45
CA THR A 295 7.03 -5.88 -5.11
C THR A 295 6.90 -4.40 -5.37
N ALA A 296 5.77 -3.99 -5.95
CA ALA A 296 5.44 -2.58 -6.06
C ALA A 296 4.43 -2.19 -5.00
N GLY A 297 4.70 -1.09 -4.29
CA GLY A 297 3.78 -0.50 -3.33
C GLY A 297 2.57 0.07 -4.03
N PHE A 298 1.55 -0.76 -4.26
CA PHE A 298 0.25 -0.36 -4.81
C PHE A 298 -0.66 0.09 -3.66
N PRO A 299 -0.89 1.41 -3.49
CA PRO A 299 -1.79 1.89 -2.47
C PRO A 299 -3.25 1.62 -2.85
N GLU A 300 -4.12 1.44 -1.86
CA GLU A 300 -5.56 1.27 -2.10
C GLU A 300 -6.22 2.56 -2.61
N SER A 301 -5.68 3.72 -2.21
CA SER A 301 -6.10 5.02 -2.70
C SER A 301 -4.92 5.92 -3.07
N ILE A 302 -5.14 6.78 -4.06
CA ILE A 302 -4.15 7.76 -4.54
C ILE A 302 -4.83 9.12 -4.65
N ARG A 303 -4.22 10.17 -4.08
CA ARG A 303 -4.71 11.54 -4.28
C ARG A 303 -4.53 11.95 -5.73
N LYS A 304 -5.50 12.68 -6.26
CA LYS A 304 -5.48 13.16 -7.64
C LYS A 304 -4.20 13.93 -7.97
N ASP A 305 -3.76 14.82 -7.09
CA ASP A 305 -2.53 15.61 -7.29
C ASP A 305 -1.27 14.74 -7.34
N ASP A 306 -1.25 13.63 -6.60
CA ASP A 306 -0.12 12.70 -6.60
C ASP A 306 -0.08 11.90 -7.90
N LEU A 307 -1.23 11.44 -8.40
CA LEU A 307 -1.35 10.76 -9.70
C LEU A 307 -0.97 11.70 -10.85
N VAL A 308 -1.49 12.92 -10.84
CA VAL A 308 -1.21 13.97 -11.83
C VAL A 308 0.28 14.28 -11.86
N ARG A 309 0.90 14.50 -10.69
CA ARG A 309 2.34 14.78 -10.59
C ARG A 309 3.19 13.60 -11.04
N PHE A 310 2.77 12.37 -10.74
CA PHE A 310 3.52 11.16 -11.07
C PHE A 310 3.59 10.93 -12.58
N PHE A 311 2.47 11.06 -13.29
CA PHE A 311 2.41 10.90 -14.75
C PHE A 311 2.68 12.19 -15.53
N GLY A 312 2.78 13.34 -14.86
CA GLY A 312 2.88 14.65 -15.52
C GLY A 312 1.64 15.01 -16.33
N LEU A 313 0.44 14.68 -15.82
CA LEU A 313 -0.82 14.95 -16.51
C LEU A 313 -1.09 16.46 -16.58
N ASN A 314 -1.67 16.93 -17.69
CA ASN A 314 -2.07 18.32 -17.81
C ASN A 314 -3.47 18.54 -17.20
N LEU A 315 -3.56 19.39 -16.17
CA LEU A 315 -4.80 19.65 -15.44
C LEU A 315 -5.85 20.46 -16.24
N GLU A 316 -5.42 21.13 -17.32
CA GLU A 316 -6.27 22.05 -18.09
C GLU A 316 -7.18 21.34 -19.13
N ASN A 317 -6.95 20.05 -19.42
CA ASN A 317 -7.56 19.32 -20.55
C ASN A 317 -8.43 18.10 -20.20
N GLU A 318 -9.24 18.12 -19.13
CA GLU A 318 -10.06 16.96 -18.70
C GLU A 318 -9.28 15.63 -18.49
N ASP A 319 -7.94 15.66 -18.46
CA ASP A 319 -7.06 14.48 -18.35
C ASP A 319 -7.03 13.86 -16.94
N THR A 320 -7.97 14.21 -16.06
CA THR A 320 -8.12 13.55 -14.76
C THR A 320 -9.20 12.50 -14.86
N PRO A 321 -8.82 11.26 -15.24
CA PRO A 321 -9.79 10.23 -15.58
C PRO A 321 -10.69 9.94 -14.40
N ARG A 322 -11.92 9.52 -14.65
CA ARG A 322 -12.77 8.94 -13.60
C ARG A 322 -12.59 7.43 -13.49
N PHE A 323 -12.15 6.81 -14.57
CA PHE A 323 -11.91 5.39 -14.67
C PHE A 323 -10.75 5.13 -15.61
N GLY A 324 -9.95 4.12 -15.31
CA GLY A 324 -8.83 3.67 -16.13
C GLY A 324 -8.20 2.41 -15.55
N GLU A 325 -7.08 2.02 -16.13
CA GLU A 325 -6.26 0.91 -15.69
C GLU A 325 -4.86 1.43 -15.33
N VAL A 326 -4.37 1.07 -14.15
CA VAL A 326 -2.98 1.28 -13.77
C VAL A 326 -2.28 -0.06 -13.81
N SER A 327 -1.22 -0.17 -14.60
CA SER A 327 -0.44 -1.40 -14.71
C SER A 327 1.02 -1.16 -14.41
N ILE A 328 1.68 -2.15 -13.82
CA ILE A 328 3.13 -2.20 -13.71
C ILE A 328 3.67 -3.25 -14.67
N SER A 329 4.65 -2.86 -15.49
CA SER A 329 5.35 -3.76 -16.40
C SER A 329 6.81 -3.91 -15.98
N ALA A 330 7.29 -5.15 -16.02
CA ALA A 330 8.68 -5.50 -15.77
C ALA A 330 9.08 -6.66 -16.69
N GLY A 331 9.99 -6.40 -17.64
CA GLY A 331 10.31 -7.35 -18.70
C GLY A 331 9.07 -7.64 -19.55
N ASN A 332 8.73 -8.91 -19.72
CA ASN A 332 7.53 -9.35 -20.46
C ASN A 332 6.27 -9.46 -19.59
N LEU A 333 6.38 -9.26 -18.28
CA LEU A 333 5.26 -9.33 -17.36
C LEU A 333 4.56 -7.97 -17.26
N ARG A 334 3.23 -7.99 -17.28
CA ARG A 334 2.39 -6.83 -17.00
C ARG A 334 1.32 -7.24 -16.00
N LEU A 335 1.25 -6.53 -14.88
CA LEU A 335 0.25 -6.73 -13.84
C LEU A 335 -0.60 -5.46 -13.73
N SER A 336 -1.91 -5.62 -13.59
CA SER A 336 -2.86 -4.53 -13.75
C SER A 336 -3.84 -4.40 -12.60
N ALA A 337 -4.22 -3.16 -12.31
CA ALA A 337 -5.23 -2.77 -11.33
C ALA A 337 -6.20 -1.79 -11.98
N THR A 338 -7.47 -1.88 -11.60
CA THR A 338 -8.49 -0.92 -12.03
C THR A 338 -8.41 0.34 -11.18
N LEU A 339 -8.52 1.50 -11.81
CA LEU A 339 -8.45 2.82 -11.18
C LEU A 339 -9.81 3.50 -11.30
N ARG A 340 -10.38 3.98 -10.19
CA ARG A 340 -11.68 4.66 -10.18
C ARG A 340 -11.72 5.85 -9.23
N ARG A 341 -12.28 6.98 -9.67
CA ARG A 341 -12.56 8.16 -8.83
C ARG A 341 -14.06 8.40 -8.73
N MET A 342 -14.56 8.58 -7.51
CA MET A 342 -15.98 8.88 -7.26
C MET A 342 -16.26 10.37 -7.47
N ILE A 343 -17.50 10.71 -7.82
CA ILE A 343 -17.95 12.10 -7.98
C ILE A 343 -17.76 12.86 -6.67
N GLY A 344 -17.23 14.09 -6.75
CA GLY A 344 -16.98 14.96 -5.60
C GLY A 344 -15.79 14.53 -4.72
N ARG A 345 -14.99 13.53 -5.13
CA ARG A 345 -13.80 13.10 -4.40
C ARG A 345 -12.52 13.42 -5.17
N GLU A 346 -11.48 13.77 -4.41
CA GLU A 346 -10.11 14.01 -4.92
C GLU A 346 -9.19 12.79 -4.77
N GLU A 347 -9.75 11.62 -4.47
CA GLU A 347 -9.02 10.37 -4.34
C GLU A 347 -9.50 9.32 -5.34
N TYR A 348 -8.53 8.69 -5.98
CA TYR A 348 -8.69 7.47 -6.75
C TYR A 348 -8.66 6.27 -5.82
N ARG A 349 -9.46 5.25 -6.11
CA ARG A 349 -9.34 3.90 -5.55
C ARG A 349 -8.77 2.97 -6.59
N LEU A 350 -7.86 2.10 -6.15
CA LEU A 350 -7.35 0.99 -6.95
C LEU A 350 -8.02 -0.32 -6.50
N SER A 351 -8.40 -1.16 -7.46
CA SER A 351 -8.94 -2.49 -7.19
C SER A 351 -8.21 -3.53 -8.02
N GLY A 352 -7.76 -4.59 -7.35
CA GLY A 352 -6.69 -5.46 -7.84
C GLY A 352 -5.35 -4.98 -7.31
N ARG A 353 -4.63 -5.84 -6.58
CA ARG A 353 -3.23 -5.59 -6.21
C ARG A 353 -2.39 -6.47 -7.11
N PRO A 354 -1.44 -5.93 -7.87
CA PRO A 354 -0.55 -6.76 -8.65
C PRO A 354 0.27 -7.64 -7.72
N ASP A 355 0.37 -8.92 -8.09
CA ASP A 355 1.11 -9.93 -7.36
C ASP A 355 2.63 -9.65 -7.36
N GLU A 356 3.33 -10.48 -6.59
CA GLU A 356 4.78 -10.55 -6.57
C GLU A 356 5.37 -10.91 -7.94
N ILE A 357 6.46 -10.22 -8.32
CA ILE A 357 7.19 -10.47 -9.57
C ILE A 357 8.50 -11.17 -9.24
N PHE A 358 8.76 -12.32 -9.87
CA PHE A 358 9.90 -13.18 -9.56
C PHE A 358 10.94 -13.25 -10.69
N GLY A 359 12.16 -13.65 -10.33
CA GLY A 359 13.23 -14.03 -11.25
C GLY A 359 13.72 -12.88 -12.12
N ARG A 360 13.91 -13.14 -13.42
CA ARG A 360 14.46 -12.14 -14.37
C ARG A 360 13.60 -10.89 -14.49
N ASN A 361 12.28 -11.04 -14.46
CA ASN A 361 11.37 -9.88 -14.51
C ASN A 361 11.55 -8.99 -13.28
N ALA A 362 11.88 -9.56 -12.11
CA ALA A 362 12.15 -8.78 -10.91
C ALA A 362 13.41 -7.90 -11.04
N ALA A 363 14.39 -8.32 -11.84
CA ALA A 363 15.59 -7.53 -12.13
C ALA A 363 15.36 -6.40 -13.16
N CYS A 364 14.28 -6.45 -13.94
CA CYS A 364 14.01 -5.46 -14.98
C CYS A 364 13.63 -4.07 -14.42
N GLU A 365 13.73 -3.06 -15.28
CA GLU A 365 13.12 -1.75 -15.01
C GLU A 365 11.60 -1.92 -14.86
N HIS A 366 11.05 -1.34 -13.80
CA HIS A 366 9.62 -1.33 -13.54
C HIS A 366 9.03 -0.01 -14.03
N ILE A 367 8.06 -0.11 -14.94
CA ILE A 367 7.38 1.03 -15.54
C ILE A 367 5.92 0.97 -15.14
N VAL A 368 5.39 2.07 -14.62
CA VAL A 368 3.97 2.22 -14.32
C VAL A 368 3.30 2.90 -15.50
N SER A 369 2.17 2.36 -15.94
CA SER A 369 1.37 2.90 -17.05
C SER A 369 -0.07 3.15 -16.60
N LEU A 370 -0.62 4.30 -16.96
CA LEU A 370 -2.04 4.64 -16.85
C LEU A 370 -2.65 4.52 -18.25
N THR A 371 -3.62 3.62 -18.41
CA THR A 371 -4.35 3.39 -19.67
C THR A 371 -5.80 3.80 -19.49
N LEU A 372 -6.34 4.59 -20.43
CA LEU A 372 -7.74 5.00 -20.43
C LEU A 372 -8.56 4.19 -21.45
N PRO A 373 -9.90 4.13 -21.29
CA PRO A 373 -10.77 3.43 -22.22
C PRO A 373 -10.72 3.95 -23.67
N ASP A 374 -10.29 5.20 -23.86
CA ASP A 374 -10.10 5.81 -25.18
C ASP A 374 -8.75 5.45 -25.85
N GLY A 375 -7.94 4.63 -25.18
CA GLY A 375 -6.65 4.17 -25.68
C GLY A 375 -5.47 5.07 -25.36
N ARG A 376 -5.67 6.22 -24.69
CA ARG A 376 -4.56 7.06 -24.23
C ARG A 376 -3.77 6.36 -23.13
N ILE A 377 -2.45 6.46 -23.21
CA ILE A 377 -1.51 5.84 -22.28
C ILE A 377 -0.50 6.88 -21.78
N TRP A 378 -0.30 6.94 -20.47
CA TRP A 378 0.78 7.68 -19.83
C TRP A 378 1.70 6.69 -19.13
N GLN A 379 3.01 6.96 -19.15
CA GLN A 379 4.01 6.08 -18.57
C GLN A 379 5.01 6.88 -17.74
N ALA A 380 5.43 6.29 -16.63
CA ALA A 380 6.43 6.84 -15.73
C ALA A 380 7.25 5.71 -15.09
N PRO A 381 8.54 5.93 -14.81
CA PRO A 381 9.34 4.94 -14.10
C PRO A 381 8.83 4.80 -12.67
N ALA A 382 8.73 3.57 -12.17
CA ALA A 382 8.41 3.33 -10.77
C ALA A 382 9.57 3.84 -9.88
N PRO A 383 9.32 4.53 -8.76
CA PRO A 383 10.37 4.94 -7.83
C PRO A 383 11.12 3.71 -7.31
N LYS A 384 12.46 3.78 -7.24
CA LYS A 384 13.33 2.61 -6.95
C LYS A 384 13.19 1.44 -7.95
N GLY A 385 12.48 1.64 -9.06
CA GLY A 385 12.18 0.64 -10.07
C GLY A 385 13.24 0.48 -11.16
N ILE A 386 14.37 1.19 -11.12
CA ILE A 386 15.46 1.05 -12.10
C ILE A 386 15.91 -0.41 -12.18
N GLY A 387 16.23 -0.88 -13.39
CA GLY A 387 16.70 -2.24 -13.62
C GLY A 387 18.07 -2.51 -12.98
N LEU A 388 18.27 -3.76 -12.58
CA LEU A 388 19.54 -4.25 -12.07
C LEU A 388 20.48 -4.57 -13.24
N ASP A 389 21.68 -4.01 -13.19
CA ASP A 389 22.71 -4.20 -14.22
C ASP A 389 23.36 -5.58 -14.05
N GLU A 390 23.22 -6.43 -15.06
CA GLU A 390 23.70 -7.81 -15.04
C GLU A 390 25.22 -7.94 -14.92
N GLU A 391 26.00 -6.87 -15.14
CA GLU A 391 27.46 -6.88 -14.99
C GLU A 391 27.91 -6.45 -13.59
N LEU A 392 27.04 -5.81 -12.80
CA LEU A 392 27.41 -5.24 -11.51
C LEU A 392 27.17 -6.21 -10.34
N PRO A 393 27.96 -6.10 -9.25
CA PRO A 393 27.60 -6.68 -7.96
C PRO A 393 26.27 -6.11 -7.46
N TRP A 394 25.39 -6.94 -6.92
CA TRP A 394 24.13 -6.51 -6.30
C TRP A 394 24.20 -6.70 -4.80
N LEU A 395 23.87 -5.67 -4.03
CA LEU A 395 23.98 -5.65 -2.58
C LEU A 395 22.61 -5.65 -1.91
N PHE A 396 22.49 -6.52 -0.92
CA PHE A 396 21.29 -6.73 -0.14
C PHE A 396 21.61 -6.75 1.36
N VAL A 397 20.67 -6.35 2.20
CA VAL A 397 20.79 -6.32 3.65
C VAL A 397 19.72 -7.21 4.27
N ALA A 398 20.08 -7.97 5.30
CA ALA A 398 19.16 -8.87 5.98
C ALA A 398 17.99 -8.11 6.65
N GLU A 399 16.79 -8.66 6.52
CA GLU A 399 15.55 -8.25 7.18
C GLU A 399 14.84 -9.49 7.76
N GLU A 400 13.73 -9.30 8.50
CA GLU A 400 12.96 -10.40 9.11
C GLU A 400 12.56 -11.50 8.13
N SER A 401 12.35 -11.17 6.85
CA SER A 401 11.81 -12.08 5.83
C SER A 401 12.69 -12.20 4.57
N GLY A 402 14.02 -12.10 4.68
CA GLY A 402 14.95 -12.26 3.56
C GLY A 402 16.02 -11.17 3.52
N TYR A 403 16.54 -10.87 2.33
CA TYR A 403 17.55 -9.81 2.14
C TYR A 403 17.02 -8.73 1.19
N ARG A 404 16.79 -7.51 1.69
CA ARG A 404 16.32 -6.37 0.88
C ARG A 404 17.44 -5.79 0.05
N PHE A 405 17.17 -5.52 -1.23
CA PHE A 405 18.08 -4.83 -2.13
C PHE A 405 18.31 -3.39 -1.67
N VAL A 406 19.58 -2.99 -1.66
CA VAL A 406 20.00 -1.64 -1.26
C VAL A 406 20.63 -0.91 -2.42
N ARG A 407 21.56 -1.55 -3.14
CA ARG A 407 22.32 -0.92 -4.22
C ARG A 407 23.00 -1.93 -5.13
N GLN A 408 23.58 -1.43 -6.22
CA GLN A 408 24.46 -2.19 -7.11
C GLN A 408 25.80 -1.46 -7.28
N GLY A 409 26.86 -2.19 -7.61
CA GLY A 409 28.23 -1.68 -7.65
C GLY A 409 28.89 -1.66 -6.27
N GLY A 410 29.63 -0.58 -5.99
CA GLY A 410 30.34 -0.37 -4.73
C GLY A 410 29.64 0.62 -3.80
N GLY A 411 30.22 0.81 -2.62
CA GLY A 411 29.84 1.81 -1.61
C GLY A 411 29.53 1.22 -0.24
N SER A 412 29.12 2.08 0.69
CA SER A 412 28.82 1.71 2.07
C SER A 412 27.38 1.16 2.22
N VAL A 413 27.20 0.28 3.21
CA VAL A 413 25.90 -0.18 3.74
C VAL A 413 25.88 -0.02 5.25
N ALA A 414 24.77 0.45 5.80
CA ALA A 414 24.64 0.73 7.24
C ALA A 414 24.67 -0.54 8.10
N SER A 415 24.12 -1.64 7.58
CA SER A 415 24.10 -2.93 8.28
C SER A 415 25.51 -3.50 8.45
N PRO A 416 25.85 -4.10 9.60
CA PRO A 416 27.16 -4.74 9.82
C PRO A 416 27.38 -5.95 8.90
N SER A 417 26.31 -6.56 8.38
CA SER A 417 26.36 -7.70 7.46
C SER A 417 25.47 -7.46 6.24
N ALA A 418 25.91 -7.92 5.08
CA ALA A 418 25.19 -7.82 3.81
C ALA A 418 25.35 -9.10 2.99
N ALA A 419 24.47 -9.30 2.01
CA ALA A 419 24.65 -10.28 0.95
C ALA A 419 25.06 -9.57 -0.34
N ILE A 420 26.05 -10.11 -1.04
CA ILE A 420 26.48 -9.66 -2.36
C ILE A 420 26.23 -10.76 -3.38
N ALA A 421 25.43 -10.46 -4.42
CA ALA A 421 25.23 -11.34 -5.56
C ALA A 421 26.08 -10.88 -6.74
N VAL A 422 27.00 -11.71 -7.20
CA VAL A 422 27.95 -11.38 -8.28
C VAL A 422 27.86 -12.39 -9.42
N ALA A 423 28.02 -11.91 -10.66
CA ALA A 423 28.05 -12.76 -11.85
C ALA A 423 29.33 -13.62 -11.90
N THR A 424 29.32 -14.65 -12.76
CA THR A 424 30.51 -15.46 -13.03
C THR A 424 31.69 -14.57 -13.47
N GLY A 425 32.88 -14.86 -12.94
CA GLY A 425 34.11 -14.10 -13.20
C GLY A 425 34.45 -13.04 -12.16
N TRP A 426 33.52 -12.69 -11.25
CA TRP A 426 33.81 -11.83 -10.11
C TRP A 426 34.58 -12.59 -9.01
N GLN A 427 35.58 -11.92 -8.46
CA GLN A 427 36.31 -12.34 -7.25
C GLN A 427 35.90 -11.41 -6.10
N VAL A 428 35.46 -11.98 -4.97
CA VAL A 428 35.04 -11.23 -3.77
C VAL A 428 35.97 -11.58 -2.63
N GLN A 429 36.64 -10.59 -2.06
CA GLN A 429 37.68 -10.77 -1.05
C GLN A 429 37.58 -9.68 0.03
N THR A 430 38.09 -9.96 1.22
CA THR A 430 38.26 -8.95 2.26
C THR A 430 39.50 -8.10 1.94
N LEU A 431 39.44 -6.81 2.26
CA LEU A 431 40.59 -5.89 2.12
C LEU A 431 41.48 -5.93 3.36
N ASP A 432 40.93 -6.33 4.51
CA ASP A 432 41.61 -6.48 5.78
C ASP A 432 41.26 -7.84 6.44
N ASN A 433 41.96 -8.16 7.53
CA ASN A 433 41.77 -9.41 8.28
C ASN A 433 40.52 -9.39 9.19
N ASN A 434 39.77 -8.29 9.22
CA ASN A 434 38.61 -8.11 10.10
C ASN A 434 37.27 -8.35 9.37
N GLY A 435 37.30 -8.53 8.05
CA GLY A 435 36.12 -8.85 7.26
C GLY A 435 35.83 -10.35 7.15
N THR A 436 34.65 -10.69 6.65
CA THR A 436 34.28 -12.06 6.29
C THR A 436 33.64 -12.10 4.91
N VAL A 437 33.89 -13.19 4.17
CA VAL A 437 33.23 -13.52 2.90
C VAL A 437 32.87 -15.02 2.95
N GLU A 438 31.59 -15.32 2.98
CA GLU A 438 31.05 -16.68 3.10
C GLU A 438 30.10 -16.95 1.93
N PHE A 439 30.31 -18.03 1.18
CA PHE A 439 29.38 -18.43 0.13
C PHE A 439 28.09 -18.98 0.74
N ILE A 440 26.93 -18.45 0.34
CA ILE A 440 25.61 -18.83 0.91
C ILE A 440 24.62 -19.40 -0.12
N GLY A 441 24.96 -19.41 -1.41
CA GLY A 441 24.13 -20.03 -2.44
C GLY A 441 24.23 -19.38 -3.80
N SER A 442 23.36 -19.81 -4.71
CA SER A 442 23.25 -19.30 -6.07
C SER A 442 21.87 -18.69 -6.30
N LEU A 443 21.80 -17.67 -7.16
CA LEU A 443 20.56 -16.98 -7.47
C LEU A 443 19.81 -17.68 -8.63
N ASP A 444 18.61 -18.18 -8.38
CA ASP A 444 17.82 -18.90 -9.36
C ASP A 444 17.42 -18.02 -10.56
N GLY A 445 17.52 -18.59 -11.77
CA GLY A 445 17.32 -17.89 -13.04
C GLY A 445 18.48 -16.97 -13.48
N PHE A 446 19.55 -16.86 -12.68
CA PHE A 446 20.72 -16.03 -12.98
C PHE A 446 22.02 -16.84 -12.84
N ASP A 447 23.04 -16.50 -13.63
CA ASP A 447 24.39 -17.04 -13.45
C ASP A 447 25.16 -16.22 -12.40
N ARG A 448 24.66 -16.27 -11.15
CA ARG A 448 25.15 -15.46 -10.03
C ARG A 448 25.35 -16.27 -8.76
N LYS A 449 26.47 -16.03 -8.10
CA LYS A 449 26.78 -16.55 -6.76
C LYS A 449 26.50 -15.50 -5.70
N ILE A 450 26.05 -15.93 -4.53
CA ILE A 450 25.71 -15.07 -3.41
C ILE A 450 26.69 -15.35 -2.26
N TYR A 451 27.27 -14.28 -1.74
CA TYR A 451 28.16 -14.32 -0.58
C TYR A 451 27.58 -13.45 0.54
N ARG A 452 27.61 -13.95 1.77
CA ARG A 452 27.47 -13.13 2.97
C ARG A 452 28.79 -12.43 3.25
N ILE A 453 28.74 -11.13 3.50
CA ILE A 453 29.92 -10.28 3.67
C ILE A 453 29.82 -9.37 4.89
N SER A 454 30.97 -9.11 5.52
CA SER A 454 31.13 -8.16 6.62
C SER A 454 32.51 -7.49 6.54
N GLY A 455 32.62 -6.24 6.99
CA GLY A 455 33.85 -5.44 7.00
C GLY A 455 34.11 -4.71 5.68
N ASN A 456 35.39 -4.57 5.32
CA ASN A 456 35.84 -3.92 4.10
C ASN A 456 36.07 -4.96 2.99
N ILE A 457 35.26 -4.90 1.94
CA ILE A 457 35.21 -5.90 0.88
C ILE A 457 35.61 -5.28 -0.46
N VAL A 458 36.29 -6.07 -1.27
CA VAL A 458 36.62 -5.75 -2.65
C VAL A 458 36.03 -6.81 -3.56
N ALA A 459 35.27 -6.36 -4.56
CA ALA A 459 34.82 -7.17 -5.68
C ALA A 459 35.59 -6.74 -6.93
N THR A 460 36.19 -7.69 -7.65
CA THR A 460 36.93 -7.43 -8.91
C THR A 460 36.52 -8.34 -10.04
N CYS A 461 36.38 -7.80 -11.24
CA CYS A 461 36.20 -8.57 -12.48
C CYS A 461 36.77 -7.80 -13.68
N ALA A 462 37.57 -8.44 -14.53
CA ALA A 462 38.10 -7.86 -15.77
C ALA A 462 38.71 -6.44 -15.62
N GLY A 463 39.47 -6.20 -14.55
CA GLY A 463 40.08 -4.89 -14.25
C GLY A 463 39.15 -3.85 -13.59
N VAL A 464 37.85 -4.11 -13.52
CA VAL A 464 36.88 -3.30 -12.78
C VAL A 464 36.90 -3.69 -11.30
N THR A 465 36.95 -2.71 -10.42
CA THR A 465 37.00 -2.90 -8.95
C THR A 465 35.92 -2.10 -8.26
N TYR A 466 35.14 -2.73 -7.39
CA TYR A 466 34.21 -2.08 -6.47
C TYR A 466 34.63 -2.34 -5.02
N ARG A 467 34.61 -1.28 -4.22
CA ARG A 467 34.84 -1.36 -2.77
C ARG A 467 33.51 -1.29 -2.04
N ILE A 468 33.33 -2.11 -1.02
CA ILE A 468 32.09 -2.22 -0.26
C ILE A 468 32.43 -2.18 1.22
N ARG A 469 31.69 -1.40 2.01
CA ARG A 469 31.94 -1.24 3.46
C ARG A 469 30.66 -1.54 4.24
N THR A 470 30.68 -2.51 5.14
CA THR A 470 29.54 -2.79 6.02
C THR A 470 29.67 -2.06 7.36
N GLY A 471 28.55 -1.88 8.07
CA GLY A 471 28.50 -1.26 9.40
C GLY A 471 28.74 0.25 9.41
N ASN A 472 28.60 0.92 8.26
CA ASN A 472 28.87 2.34 8.13
C ASN A 472 27.59 3.11 7.75
N ALA A 473 26.92 3.66 8.76
CA ALA A 473 25.69 4.45 8.61
C ALA A 473 25.95 5.93 8.22
N ALA A 474 27.21 6.38 8.22
CA ALA A 474 27.55 7.79 7.93
C ALA A 474 27.28 8.17 6.47
N ASP A 475 27.32 7.19 5.57
CA ASP A 475 26.86 7.32 4.19
C ASP A 475 25.44 6.75 4.10
N ALA A 476 24.42 7.61 4.20
CA ALA A 476 23.03 7.19 4.00
C ALA A 476 22.87 6.43 2.66
N GLU A 477 21.95 5.47 2.59
CA GLU A 477 21.61 4.74 1.36
C GLU A 477 21.20 5.76 0.27
N GLN A 478 22.13 6.12 -0.63
CA GLN A 478 21.87 7.04 -1.73
C GLN A 478 21.33 6.26 -2.93
N ILE A 479 20.08 6.53 -3.26
CA ILE A 479 19.44 5.99 -4.46
C ILE A 479 19.58 7.02 -5.57
N PHE A 480 19.93 6.59 -6.78
CA PHE A 480 20.05 7.47 -7.93
C PHE A 480 18.88 7.28 -8.89
N GLU A 481 18.36 8.37 -9.44
CA GLU A 481 17.30 8.38 -10.45
C GLU A 481 17.66 9.24 -11.65
N TRP A 482 17.33 8.76 -12.85
CA TRP A 482 17.50 9.47 -14.10
C TRP A 482 16.24 10.24 -14.46
N GLN A 483 16.38 11.51 -14.85
CA GLN A 483 15.28 12.36 -15.29
C GLN A 483 15.60 13.03 -16.62
N GLY A 484 14.72 12.87 -17.61
CA GLY A 484 14.87 13.42 -18.94
C GLY A 484 13.65 13.10 -19.80
N LYS A 485 13.68 13.52 -21.08
CA LYS A 485 12.59 13.23 -22.02
C LYS A 485 12.71 11.77 -22.48
N ARG A 486 11.90 10.89 -21.89
CA ARG A 486 11.85 9.46 -22.23
C ARG A 486 11.32 9.24 -23.64
N PHE A 487 11.89 8.27 -24.37
CA PHE A 487 11.24 7.69 -25.55
C PHE A 487 10.64 6.34 -25.13
N TRP A 488 9.33 6.30 -24.94
CA TRP A 488 8.65 5.10 -24.48
C TRP A 488 8.46 4.13 -25.64
N ILE A 489 9.31 3.12 -25.67
CA ILE A 489 9.32 2.06 -26.67
C ILE A 489 9.70 0.74 -25.99
N ASP A 490 9.28 -0.39 -26.55
CA ASP A 490 9.64 -1.72 -26.04
C ASP A 490 11.10 -2.03 -26.40
N ALA A 491 12.02 -1.44 -25.63
CA ALA A 491 13.45 -1.63 -25.76
C ALA A 491 13.91 -2.80 -24.90
N VAL A 492 14.51 -3.80 -25.53
CA VAL A 492 14.99 -5.02 -24.87
C VAL A 492 16.37 -4.77 -24.25
N ASN A 493 17.27 -4.14 -24.99
CA ASN A 493 18.62 -3.86 -24.50
C ASN A 493 19.28 -2.69 -25.27
N PRO A 494 19.70 -1.60 -24.61
CA PRO A 494 19.35 -1.23 -23.23
C PRO A 494 17.87 -0.81 -23.13
N SER A 495 17.21 -1.13 -22.01
CA SER A 495 15.76 -0.84 -21.83
C SER A 495 15.45 0.64 -21.62
N MET A 496 16.44 1.40 -21.15
CA MET A 496 16.27 2.80 -20.80
C MET A 496 16.58 3.69 -22.02
N VAL A 497 15.57 4.25 -22.67
CA VAL A 497 15.73 5.16 -23.83
C VAL A 497 15.41 6.62 -23.49
N PHE A 498 16.27 7.55 -23.93
CA PHE A 498 16.08 9.00 -23.76
C PHE A 498 16.31 9.76 -25.06
N TYR A 499 15.58 10.87 -25.21
CA TYR A 499 15.91 11.95 -26.13
C TYR A 499 16.87 12.91 -25.43
N GLY A 500 18.07 13.05 -26.00
CA GLY A 500 19.16 13.82 -25.43
C GLY A 500 19.68 13.25 -24.10
N LYS A 501 20.62 13.97 -23.48
CA LYS A 501 21.26 13.55 -22.23
C LYS A 501 20.31 13.75 -21.03
N PRO A 502 19.98 12.68 -20.26
CA PRO A 502 19.21 12.84 -19.03
C PRO A 502 20.07 13.42 -17.90
N LEU A 503 19.40 13.92 -16.87
CA LEU A 503 20.00 14.42 -15.63
C LEU A 503 19.94 13.35 -14.54
N LEU A 504 20.97 13.29 -13.70
CA LEU A 504 21.02 12.39 -12.55
C LEU A 504 20.61 13.12 -11.27
N TYR A 505 19.79 12.47 -10.46
CA TYR A 505 19.37 12.94 -9.14
C TYR A 505 19.71 11.91 -8.08
N SER A 506 20.13 12.36 -6.89
CA SER A 506 20.09 11.53 -5.68
C SER A 506 18.73 11.68 -5.02
N VAL A 507 18.21 10.58 -4.50
CA VAL A 507 16.92 10.49 -3.82
C VAL A 507 17.16 10.03 -2.41
N SER A 508 16.75 10.85 -1.46
CA SER A 508 16.81 10.51 -0.03
C SER A 508 15.67 9.57 0.36
N GLU A 509 15.73 8.97 1.56
CA GLU A 509 14.68 8.06 2.06
C GLU A 509 13.28 8.68 2.09
N ASN A 510 13.18 10.01 2.27
CA ASN A 510 11.91 10.73 2.27
C ASN A 510 11.41 11.11 0.85
N GLY A 511 12.13 10.69 -0.19
CA GLY A 511 11.78 10.94 -1.59
C GLY A 511 12.18 12.32 -2.11
N ALA A 512 12.84 13.16 -1.32
CA ALA A 512 13.40 14.42 -1.80
C ALA A 512 14.53 14.15 -2.80
N LYS A 513 14.45 14.79 -3.97
CA LYS A 513 15.41 14.66 -5.06
C LYS A 513 16.37 15.84 -5.07
N THR A 514 17.67 15.56 -5.10
CA THR A 514 18.74 16.55 -5.25
C THR A 514 19.46 16.30 -6.56
N ARG A 515 19.60 17.32 -7.39
CA ARG A 515 20.31 17.18 -8.67
C ARG A 515 21.80 16.94 -8.40
N ILE A 516 22.38 15.95 -9.08
CA ILE A 516 23.83 15.77 -9.14
C ILE A 516 24.36 16.72 -10.21
N ASN A 517 25.17 17.71 -9.77
CA ASN A 517 25.77 18.71 -10.66
C ASN A 517 27.17 18.31 -11.18
N ALA A 518 27.64 17.10 -10.85
CA ALA A 518 28.89 16.57 -11.36
C ALA A 518 28.77 16.18 -12.84
N GLU A 519 29.89 16.23 -13.55
CA GLU A 519 29.96 15.77 -14.94
C GLU A 519 29.84 14.25 -15.00
N LEU A 520 28.94 13.78 -15.86
CA LEU A 520 28.71 12.35 -16.08
C LEU A 520 29.61 11.87 -17.21
N SER A 521 30.31 10.77 -16.96
CA SER A 521 31.04 10.09 -18.03
C SER A 521 30.07 9.25 -18.86
N LEU A 522 30.00 9.54 -20.17
CA LEU A 522 29.26 8.77 -21.15
C LEU A 522 30.24 8.10 -22.11
N SER A 523 30.18 6.77 -22.24
CA SER A 523 30.95 6.02 -23.23
C SER A 523 30.07 5.00 -23.94
N ALA A 524 30.43 4.62 -25.17
CA ALA A 524 29.71 3.57 -25.88
C ALA A 524 29.81 2.24 -25.12
N ILE A 525 28.73 1.45 -25.08
CA ILE A 525 28.73 0.14 -24.40
C ILE A 525 29.86 -0.72 -24.96
N GLY A 526 30.62 -1.39 -24.08
CA GLY A 526 31.74 -2.26 -24.47
C GLY A 526 33.02 -1.53 -24.89
N SER A 527 33.08 -0.20 -24.76
CA SER A 527 34.28 0.59 -25.03
C SER A 527 34.41 1.79 -24.08
N ASP A 528 35.60 2.42 -24.08
CA ASP A 528 35.84 3.69 -23.38
C ASP A 528 35.71 4.90 -24.31
N ILE A 529 35.21 4.71 -25.54
CA ILE A 529 35.02 5.79 -26.51
C ILE A 529 33.86 6.68 -26.03
N PRO A 530 34.08 8.00 -25.84
CA PRO A 530 33.00 8.92 -25.50
C PRO A 530 31.89 8.89 -26.55
N ALA A 531 30.64 8.81 -26.10
CA ALA A 531 29.48 8.73 -26.98
C ALA A 531 28.29 9.47 -26.38
N ASP A 532 27.68 10.34 -27.19
CA ASP A 532 26.53 11.16 -26.82
C ASP A 532 25.22 10.70 -27.49
N CYS A 533 25.30 9.65 -28.31
CA CYS A 533 24.22 9.08 -29.10
C CYS A 533 24.44 7.57 -29.26
N GLY A 534 23.36 6.81 -29.39
CA GLY A 534 23.37 5.35 -29.47
C GLY A 534 23.43 4.67 -28.11
N PRO A 535 23.82 3.38 -28.06
CA PRO A 535 23.92 2.60 -26.84
C PRO A 535 25.13 3.06 -25.99
N VAL A 536 24.86 3.60 -24.80
CA VAL A 536 25.89 4.16 -23.92
C VAL A 536 25.84 3.59 -22.50
N VAL A 537 26.97 3.70 -21.81
CA VAL A 537 27.11 3.53 -20.37
C VAL A 537 27.33 4.90 -19.75
N ALA A 538 26.40 5.33 -18.90
CA ALA A 538 26.57 6.50 -18.05
C ALA A 538 27.20 6.10 -16.71
N ARG A 539 28.23 6.84 -16.28
CA ARG A 539 28.91 6.65 -14.99
C ARG A 539 28.94 7.97 -14.22
N TYR A 540 28.53 7.92 -12.96
CA TYR A 540 28.79 8.96 -11.98
C TYR A 540 29.95 8.53 -11.09
N CYS A 541 31.04 9.29 -11.15
CA CYS A 541 32.27 8.99 -10.42
C CYS A 541 32.58 10.09 -9.41
N VAL A 542 33.13 9.71 -8.26
CA VAL A 542 33.76 10.62 -7.30
C VAL A 542 35.21 10.18 -7.12
N GLY A 543 36.15 10.98 -7.63
CA GLY A 543 37.54 10.56 -7.75
C GLY A 543 37.69 9.37 -8.70
N ARG A 544 38.22 8.25 -8.19
CA ARG A 544 38.37 6.98 -8.95
C ARG A 544 37.23 5.98 -8.69
N GLU A 545 36.27 6.32 -7.84
CA GLU A 545 35.20 5.42 -7.45
C GLU A 545 33.95 5.67 -8.30
N ILE A 546 33.40 4.60 -8.87
CA ILE A 546 32.14 4.63 -9.63
C ILE A 546 30.99 4.46 -8.60
N LEU A 547 30.24 5.54 -8.36
CA LEU A 547 29.11 5.53 -7.42
C LEU A 547 27.82 5.05 -8.06
N HIS A 548 27.64 5.32 -9.36
CA HIS A 548 26.47 4.88 -10.12
C HIS A 548 26.85 4.57 -11.57
N ARG A 549 26.28 3.51 -12.12
CA ARG A 549 26.43 3.12 -13.52
C ARG A 549 25.08 2.73 -14.09
N THR A 550 24.77 3.13 -15.33
CA THR A 550 23.54 2.73 -16.01
C THR A 550 23.78 2.61 -17.51
N ARG A 551 23.22 1.57 -18.13
CA ARG A 551 23.17 1.41 -19.59
C ARG A 551 21.89 2.04 -20.13
N MET A 552 21.99 2.83 -21.19
CA MET A 552 20.85 3.50 -21.80
C MET A 552 21.07 3.71 -23.31
N LEU A 553 19.98 3.91 -24.04
CA LEU A 553 20.01 4.33 -25.44
C LEU A 553 19.72 5.83 -25.49
N LEU A 554 20.68 6.61 -25.98
CA LEU A 554 20.50 8.05 -26.22
C LEU A 554 20.17 8.28 -27.69
N LEU A 555 19.10 9.03 -27.94
CA LEU A 555 18.69 9.45 -29.27
C LEU A 555 18.81 10.98 -29.40
N PRO A 556 19.06 11.54 -30.59
CA PRO A 556 18.96 12.98 -30.82
C PRO A 556 17.60 13.56 -30.41
N ALA A 557 17.56 14.83 -29.97
CA ALA A 557 16.37 15.43 -29.37
C ALA A 557 15.14 15.50 -30.30
N ASP A 558 15.39 15.53 -31.61
CA ASP A 558 14.43 15.58 -32.72
C ASP A 558 14.25 14.22 -33.42
N ALA A 559 14.82 13.13 -32.86
CA ALA A 559 14.67 11.80 -33.40
C ALA A 559 13.21 11.33 -33.37
N SER A 560 12.79 10.58 -34.39
CA SER A 560 11.45 9.98 -34.44
C SER A 560 11.45 8.61 -35.10
N LEU A 561 10.38 7.84 -34.87
CA LEU A 561 10.18 6.52 -35.45
C LEU A 561 8.91 6.55 -36.30
N ARG A 562 9.00 6.06 -37.53
CA ARG A 562 7.84 5.91 -38.41
C ARG A 562 7.71 4.46 -38.83
N ILE A 563 6.55 3.88 -38.59
CA ILE A 563 6.18 2.55 -39.08
C ILE A 563 5.24 2.79 -40.25
N ASN A 564 5.66 2.42 -41.45
CA ASN A 564 4.91 2.60 -42.69
C ASN A 564 4.44 1.23 -43.18
N PRO A 565 3.17 0.88 -42.94
CA PRO A 565 2.60 -0.38 -43.39
C PRO A 565 2.63 -0.51 -44.91
N GLY A 566 3.05 -1.66 -45.42
CA GLY A 566 2.93 -2.01 -46.84
C GLY A 566 1.64 -2.77 -47.09
N ASP A 567 1.73 -4.09 -47.00
CA ASP A 567 0.63 -5.04 -47.13
C ASP A 567 0.49 -5.93 -45.88
N ALA A 568 -0.23 -7.05 -45.96
CA ALA A 568 -0.42 -7.95 -44.82
C ALA A 568 0.86 -8.68 -44.34
N ARG A 569 1.95 -8.63 -45.12
CA ARG A 569 3.19 -9.40 -44.90
C ARG A 569 4.45 -8.55 -45.00
N SER A 570 4.33 -7.26 -45.31
CA SER A 570 5.48 -6.39 -45.54
C SER A 570 5.18 -4.94 -45.20
N GLY A 571 6.26 -4.20 -44.96
CA GLY A 571 6.24 -2.75 -44.76
C GLY A 571 7.63 -2.24 -44.42
N THR A 572 7.72 -1.00 -43.96
CA THR A 572 8.99 -0.36 -43.63
C THR A 572 8.95 0.29 -42.26
N ILE A 573 10.12 0.32 -41.60
CA ILE A 573 10.36 1.03 -40.36
C ILE A 573 11.46 2.06 -40.63
N THR A 574 11.16 3.34 -40.43
CA THR A 574 12.10 4.45 -40.65
C THR A 574 12.49 5.07 -39.31
N PHE A 575 13.78 5.00 -39.00
CA PHE A 575 14.44 5.64 -37.87
C PHE A 575 14.95 7.02 -38.31
N CYS A 576 14.19 8.06 -37.99
CA CYS A 576 14.43 9.42 -38.49
C CYS A 576 15.39 10.17 -37.55
N ASN A 577 16.54 10.59 -38.05
CA ASN A 577 17.62 11.22 -37.27
C ASN A 577 18.07 10.42 -36.03
N TRP A 578 18.25 9.11 -36.16
CA TRP A 578 18.77 8.29 -35.05
C TRP A 578 20.30 8.22 -35.02
N GLU A 579 20.98 8.74 -36.05
CA GLU A 579 22.42 8.60 -36.27
C GLU A 579 22.92 7.14 -36.38
N ALA A 580 21.99 6.18 -36.51
CA ALA A 580 22.29 4.79 -36.72
C ALA A 580 22.97 4.55 -38.08
N ALA A 581 23.83 3.54 -38.15
CA ALA A 581 24.53 3.11 -39.35
C ALA A 581 23.72 2.09 -40.15
N SER A 582 23.13 1.11 -39.47
CA SER A 582 22.36 0.02 -40.07
C SER A 582 21.37 -0.57 -39.07
N ALA A 583 20.39 -1.33 -39.58
CA ALA A 583 19.45 -2.09 -38.77
C ALA A 583 19.14 -3.43 -39.45
N THR A 584 18.84 -4.44 -38.64
CA THR A 584 18.44 -5.78 -39.09
C THR A 584 17.30 -6.28 -38.23
N ALA A 585 16.45 -7.14 -38.79
CA ALA A 585 15.44 -7.84 -38.03
C ALA A 585 15.60 -9.35 -38.20
N GLN A 586 15.27 -10.11 -37.15
CA GLN A 586 15.41 -11.56 -37.15
C GLN A 586 14.07 -12.22 -36.78
N GLY A 587 13.82 -13.39 -37.37
CA GLY A 587 12.66 -14.21 -37.08
C GLY A 587 12.40 -15.24 -38.17
N PRO A 588 11.53 -16.24 -37.92
CA PRO A 588 11.19 -17.25 -38.93
C PRO A 588 10.62 -16.61 -40.20
N GLY A 589 11.22 -16.90 -41.36
CA GLY A 589 10.77 -16.39 -42.67
C GLY A 589 10.88 -14.87 -42.84
N VAL A 590 11.62 -14.16 -41.98
CA VAL A 590 11.81 -12.71 -42.07
C VAL A 590 12.87 -12.38 -43.10
N THR A 591 12.52 -11.54 -44.05
CA THR A 591 13.43 -10.94 -45.03
C THR A 591 13.61 -9.46 -44.72
N THR A 592 14.85 -8.97 -44.76
CA THR A 592 15.13 -7.55 -44.50
C THR A 592 16.09 -6.95 -45.50
N THR A 593 15.86 -5.69 -45.84
CA THR A 593 16.81 -4.84 -46.56
C THR A 593 16.88 -3.48 -45.87
N CYS A 594 18.09 -2.96 -45.68
CA CYS A 594 18.33 -1.71 -44.98
C CYS A 594 18.92 -0.69 -45.95
N SER A 595 18.41 0.53 -45.92
CA SER A 595 18.90 1.65 -46.73
C SER A 595 18.97 2.91 -45.88
N LYS A 596 19.96 3.76 -46.14
CA LYS A 596 20.14 5.04 -45.45
C LYS A 596 20.13 6.16 -46.49
N VAL A 597 19.28 7.16 -46.25
CA VAL A 597 19.19 8.38 -47.07
C VAL A 597 19.31 9.56 -46.11
N ASP A 598 20.34 10.38 -46.31
CA ASP A 598 20.70 11.48 -45.40
C ASP A 598 20.83 11.01 -43.93
N LYS A 599 19.92 11.47 -43.07
CA LYS A 599 19.87 11.17 -41.63
C LYS A 599 18.89 10.05 -41.27
N ASP A 600 18.12 9.56 -42.26
CA ASP A 600 17.05 8.60 -42.04
C ASP A 600 17.49 7.20 -42.45
N LEU A 601 17.31 6.25 -41.54
CA LEU A 601 17.59 4.84 -41.77
C LEU A 601 16.26 4.10 -41.97
N THR A 602 16.06 3.48 -43.13
CA THR A 602 14.85 2.72 -43.45
C THR A 602 15.15 1.23 -43.54
N LEU A 603 14.45 0.46 -42.73
CA LEU A 603 14.46 -1.00 -42.73
C LEU A 603 13.17 -1.50 -43.41
N SER A 604 13.31 -2.10 -44.58
CA SER A 604 12.22 -2.81 -45.24
C SER A 604 12.16 -4.23 -44.73
N ILE A 605 10.97 -4.68 -44.34
CA ILE A 605 10.72 -5.97 -43.72
C ILE A 605 9.63 -6.69 -44.51
N GLY A 606 9.86 -7.96 -44.83
CA GLY A 606 8.89 -8.85 -45.46
C GLY A 606 8.87 -10.22 -44.80
N ILE A 607 7.77 -10.95 -44.94
CA ILE A 607 7.60 -12.33 -44.50
C ILE A 607 7.44 -13.24 -45.70
N GLU A 608 8.19 -14.34 -45.74
CA GLU A 608 8.11 -15.37 -46.78
C GLU A 608 6.70 -15.98 -46.90
N ASN A 609 6.40 -16.45 -48.11
CA ASN A 609 5.14 -17.12 -48.37
C ASN A 609 4.99 -18.40 -47.54
N GLY A 610 3.82 -18.57 -46.93
CA GLY A 610 3.51 -19.70 -46.06
C GLY A 610 3.88 -19.49 -44.58
N VAL A 611 4.64 -18.45 -44.26
CA VAL A 611 4.97 -18.09 -42.87
C VAL A 611 3.96 -17.09 -42.31
N ALA A 612 3.55 -17.30 -41.06
CA ALA A 612 2.62 -16.40 -40.38
C ALA A 612 3.31 -15.08 -40.04
N THR A 613 2.67 -13.96 -40.40
CA THR A 613 3.16 -12.64 -40.01
C THR A 613 3.18 -12.54 -38.47
N PRO A 614 4.24 -12.06 -37.82
CA PRO A 614 4.24 -11.89 -36.37
C PRO A 614 3.50 -10.61 -35.96
N GLU A 615 3.13 -10.51 -34.68
CA GLU A 615 2.57 -9.28 -34.08
C GLU A 615 3.66 -8.22 -33.91
N ASN A 616 4.82 -8.64 -33.40
CA ASN A 616 5.99 -7.82 -33.18
C ASN A 616 7.23 -8.45 -33.83
N ILE A 617 8.23 -7.62 -34.12
CA ILE A 617 9.51 -8.02 -34.68
C ILE A 617 10.64 -7.44 -33.83
N GLU A 618 11.68 -8.23 -33.59
CA GLU A 618 12.89 -7.78 -32.90
C GLU A 618 13.87 -7.19 -33.92
N VAL A 619 14.27 -5.94 -33.68
CA VAL A 619 15.12 -5.14 -34.56
C VAL A 619 16.40 -4.78 -33.81
N SER A 620 17.54 -5.22 -34.36
CA SER A 620 18.88 -4.81 -33.92
C SER A 620 19.32 -3.59 -34.71
N ILE A 621 19.72 -2.52 -34.02
CA ILE A 621 20.13 -1.25 -34.61
C ILE A 621 21.58 -0.95 -34.21
N TYR A 622 22.41 -0.59 -35.18
CA TYR A 622 23.86 -0.46 -35.02
C TYR A 622 24.30 1.00 -35.19
N TRP A 623 25.22 1.46 -34.34
CA TRP A 623 25.83 2.80 -34.41
C TRP A 623 27.32 2.69 -34.76
N PRO A 624 27.91 3.65 -35.50
CA PRO A 624 29.31 3.59 -35.92
C PRO A 624 30.32 3.44 -34.77
N HIS A 625 30.01 4.06 -33.62
CA HIS A 625 30.92 4.15 -32.47
C HIS A 625 30.65 3.08 -31.39
N SER A 626 29.62 2.24 -31.58
CA SER A 626 29.23 1.23 -30.59
C SER A 626 29.45 -0.18 -31.13
N PRO A 627 30.22 -1.03 -30.44
CA PRO A 627 30.36 -2.44 -30.80
C PRO A 627 29.10 -3.25 -30.49
N HIS A 628 28.19 -2.72 -29.64
CA HIS A 628 26.94 -3.39 -29.30
C HIS A 628 25.73 -2.68 -29.92
N PRO A 629 24.78 -3.42 -30.53
CA PRO A 629 23.54 -2.84 -31.04
C PRO A 629 22.57 -2.49 -29.91
N ALA A 630 21.58 -1.64 -30.21
CA ALA A 630 20.33 -1.60 -29.45
C ALA A 630 19.36 -2.65 -30.01
N LEU A 631 18.66 -3.36 -29.14
CA LEU A 631 17.61 -4.31 -29.49
C LEU A 631 16.25 -3.75 -29.09
N LEU A 632 15.37 -3.56 -30.07
CA LEU A 632 13.99 -3.08 -29.88
C LEU A 632 12.99 -4.14 -30.35
N ARG A 633 11.86 -4.25 -29.67
CA ARG A 633 10.70 -5.00 -30.13
C ARG A 633 9.66 -4.02 -30.67
N LEU A 634 9.40 -4.08 -31.97
CA LEU A 634 8.53 -3.13 -32.66
C LEU A 634 7.31 -3.85 -33.24
N PRO A 635 6.15 -3.19 -33.34
CA PRO A 635 5.03 -3.73 -34.10
C PRO A 635 5.46 -4.07 -35.53
N PHE A 636 5.07 -5.25 -36.01
CA PHE A 636 5.36 -5.61 -37.40
C PHE A 636 4.62 -4.63 -38.34
N PRO A 637 5.28 -4.07 -39.39
CA PRO A 637 4.73 -3.04 -40.25
C PRO A 637 3.72 -3.59 -41.27
N ALA A 638 2.77 -4.43 -40.85
CA ALA A 638 1.71 -4.94 -41.69
C ALA A 638 0.52 -3.98 -41.75
N ARG A 639 -0.26 -4.07 -42.82
CA ARG A 639 -1.55 -3.38 -42.97
C ARG A 639 -2.69 -4.38 -42.91
N GLY A 640 -3.68 -4.14 -42.03
CA GLY A 640 -4.91 -4.93 -41.96
C GLY A 640 -5.39 -5.21 -40.55
N VAL A 641 -6.41 -6.08 -40.45
CA VAL A 641 -6.96 -6.56 -39.17
C VAL A 641 -6.68 -8.05 -39.05
N ARG A 642 -6.22 -8.48 -37.88
CA ARG A 642 -5.98 -9.88 -37.56
C ARG A 642 -6.66 -10.24 -36.26
N CYS A 643 -7.15 -11.46 -36.18
CA CYS A 643 -7.89 -11.96 -35.02
C CYS A 643 -7.16 -13.17 -34.46
N PHE A 644 -7.01 -13.26 -33.15
CA PHE A 644 -6.32 -14.35 -32.46
C PHE A 644 -7.20 -14.91 -31.37
N ASP A 645 -7.21 -16.23 -31.21
CA ASP A 645 -7.88 -16.87 -30.09
C ASP A 645 -7.13 -16.63 -28.76
N ARG A 646 -7.73 -17.06 -27.65
CA ARG A 646 -7.14 -16.98 -26.30
C ARG A 646 -5.79 -17.70 -26.15
N HIS A 647 -5.43 -18.56 -27.09
CA HIS A 647 -4.16 -19.29 -27.12
C HIS A 647 -3.15 -18.65 -28.07
N GLY A 648 -3.47 -17.49 -28.65
CA GLY A 648 -2.61 -16.77 -29.59
C GLY A 648 -2.58 -17.35 -30.99
N ARG A 649 -3.50 -18.27 -31.35
CA ARG A 649 -3.60 -18.81 -32.71
C ARG A 649 -4.46 -17.89 -33.56
N GLU A 650 -4.00 -17.63 -34.77
CA GLU A 650 -4.75 -16.78 -35.70
C GLU A 650 -6.08 -17.43 -36.09
N ILE A 651 -7.14 -16.64 -36.00
CA ILE A 651 -8.49 -16.99 -36.41
C ILE A 651 -8.63 -16.56 -37.87
N SER A 652 -8.82 -17.54 -38.74
CA SER A 652 -9.05 -17.33 -40.17
C SER A 652 -10.30 -16.47 -40.42
N VAL A 653 -10.24 -15.70 -41.50
CA VAL A 653 -11.34 -14.87 -41.98
C VAL A 653 -12.57 -15.77 -42.23
N PHE A 654 -13.76 -15.26 -41.90
CA PHE A 654 -15.06 -15.96 -42.03
C PHE A 654 -15.27 -17.17 -41.12
N ARG A 655 -14.47 -17.32 -40.05
CA ARG A 655 -14.70 -18.37 -39.06
C ARG A 655 -15.75 -17.93 -38.01
N HIS A 656 -16.76 -18.77 -37.78
CA HIS A 656 -17.66 -18.60 -36.63
C HIS A 656 -16.93 -18.96 -35.33
N ILE A 657 -17.00 -18.06 -34.36
CA ILE A 657 -16.47 -18.27 -33.00
C ILE A 657 -17.67 -18.54 -32.08
N ALA A 658 -17.61 -19.61 -31.28
CA ALA A 658 -18.64 -19.85 -30.27
C ALA A 658 -18.57 -18.75 -29.19
N VAL A 659 -19.70 -18.33 -28.64
CA VAL A 659 -19.76 -17.23 -27.65
C VAL A 659 -18.83 -17.47 -26.45
N GLN A 660 -18.72 -18.71 -26.00
CA GLN A 660 -17.82 -19.12 -24.91
C GLN A 660 -16.32 -18.97 -25.24
N ASP A 661 -15.96 -19.00 -26.53
CA ASP A 661 -14.59 -18.84 -27.02
C ASP A 661 -14.26 -17.38 -27.39
N LEU A 662 -15.25 -16.48 -27.31
CA LEU A 662 -15.03 -15.04 -27.50
C LEU A 662 -14.13 -14.46 -26.39
N ALA A 663 -14.25 -14.98 -25.16
CA ALA A 663 -13.43 -14.56 -24.04
C ALA A 663 -11.94 -14.85 -24.28
N GLY A 664 -11.11 -13.80 -24.27
CA GLY A 664 -9.69 -13.88 -24.55
C GLY A 664 -9.31 -13.77 -26.04
N THR A 665 -10.29 -13.64 -26.95
CA THR A 665 -10.02 -13.32 -28.35
C THR A 665 -9.43 -11.91 -28.46
N ARG A 666 -8.36 -11.75 -29.24
CA ARG A 666 -7.67 -10.47 -29.46
C ARG A 666 -7.79 -10.06 -30.92
N LEU A 667 -8.14 -8.80 -31.16
CA LEU A 667 -8.09 -8.18 -32.47
C LEU A 667 -6.91 -7.22 -32.52
N ILE A 668 -6.07 -7.38 -33.54
CA ILE A 668 -4.91 -6.53 -33.78
C ILE A 668 -5.19 -5.79 -35.07
N VAL A 669 -5.21 -4.46 -34.98
CA VAL A 669 -5.38 -3.59 -36.14
C VAL A 669 -4.06 -2.90 -36.41
N CYS A 670 -3.47 -3.20 -37.56
CA CYS A 670 -2.19 -2.63 -37.96
C CYS A 670 -2.40 -1.64 -39.11
N GLY A 671 -1.72 -0.49 -39.02
CA GLY A 671 -1.68 0.49 -40.09
C GLY A 671 -2.89 1.41 -40.24
N LEU A 672 -3.57 1.72 -39.12
CA LEU A 672 -4.51 2.83 -39.10
C LEU A 672 -3.75 4.15 -39.24
N THR A 673 -4.19 4.98 -40.18
CA THR A 673 -3.81 6.40 -40.22
C THR A 673 -4.90 7.21 -39.52
N PHE A 674 -4.65 8.47 -39.16
CA PHE A 674 -5.64 9.36 -38.51
C PHE A 674 -6.99 9.49 -39.26
N LYS A 675 -7.10 8.99 -40.50
CA LYS A 675 -8.31 8.99 -41.32
C LYS A 675 -9.08 7.65 -41.31
N ASN A 676 -8.54 6.61 -40.67
CA ASN A 676 -9.13 5.27 -40.69
C ASN A 676 -9.68 4.93 -39.31
N GLU A 677 -10.98 4.66 -39.23
CA GLU A 677 -11.63 4.10 -38.04
C GLU A 677 -11.71 2.58 -38.15
N ALA A 678 -11.38 1.88 -37.07
CA ALA A 678 -11.63 0.45 -36.96
C ALA A 678 -12.95 0.24 -36.23
N HIS A 679 -13.93 -0.36 -36.91
CA HIS A 679 -15.21 -0.72 -36.31
C HIS A 679 -15.23 -2.21 -35.98
N LEU A 680 -15.52 -2.53 -34.72
CA LEU A 680 -15.83 -3.88 -34.28
C LEU A 680 -17.34 -4.03 -34.15
N ALA A 681 -17.94 -4.91 -34.94
CA ALA A 681 -19.33 -5.31 -34.80
C ALA A 681 -19.41 -6.79 -34.41
N LEU A 682 -20.08 -7.08 -33.30
CA LEU A 682 -20.39 -8.44 -32.88
C LEU A 682 -21.83 -8.77 -33.29
N LYS A 683 -21.99 -9.71 -34.22
CA LYS A 683 -23.30 -10.20 -34.65
C LYS A 683 -23.48 -11.64 -34.17
N ALA A 684 -24.44 -11.86 -33.27
CA ALA A 684 -24.80 -13.19 -32.82
C ALA A 684 -25.79 -13.81 -33.82
N GLU A 685 -25.42 -14.96 -34.40
CA GLU A 685 -26.29 -15.74 -35.26
C GLU A 685 -26.61 -17.06 -34.55
N LYS A 686 -27.91 -17.39 -34.46
CA LYS A 686 -28.35 -18.66 -33.89
C LYS A 686 -28.05 -19.75 -34.92
N LYS A 687 -27.18 -20.70 -34.56
CA LYS A 687 -26.94 -21.88 -35.40
C LYS A 687 -28.20 -22.74 -35.33
N ASN A 688 -28.92 -22.86 -36.45
CA ASN A 688 -30.06 -23.79 -36.57
C ASN A 688 -29.58 -25.24 -36.55
#